data_AF-A0A7Y5BJR4-F1
#
_entry.id   AF-A0A7Y5BJR4-F1
#
_cell.length_a   1.000
_cell.length_b   1.000
_cell.length_c   1.000
_cell.angle_alpha   90.00
_cell.angle_beta   90.00
_cell.angle_gamma   90.00
#
_symmetry.space_group_name_H-M   'P 1'
#
loop_
_entity.id
_entity.type
_entity.pdbx_description
1 polymer ?
#
loop_
_entity_poly.entity_id
_entity_poly.type
_entity_poly.pdbx_seq_one_letter_code
_entity_poly.pdbx_strand_id
1 'polypeptide(L)'
;MLIGAISFGVWYQFYYNNKNKPEFNYKNDLLLDKKNLDKIIENPYLPDSSLNPGLAKCINLYRDTYIKRAFVHCEEFLNTPATDEEKSVALTVMGVMFDDAGRYPLSIERFKKAIQYDPKNFHAYYNLTLAYRHSGMFNEARQSVMKAKELAPNDPRVSLLAGNILNDANDPRLAMKMYEEGIAANPNDPYLIYNLAVSQFRQGSIPEAIENFRKAVIASGTGQVAVLSHGHLGSIYFNRGDFEGAEHHFREALRLKPSDAKYLYNLGTILLKQKKNEEAISLFQKALDAGANEPEVYRYIAEAFYDLRQSSLAIRALEKALQIKPNDLDSMFQLADIYYSTGDMGQAEEMFRRIIKNSPGDSNTETALINLGIILDDMDRHSEAISALEQAISLNPKNENAYYNLGLAYKNSGEPTKAIENWRKANSLNPEVSRNREAIADYYLENRFYQEAVKEYSDILRTNNSEYKIKLKLSDAYMNLKSFESAEKELLDVLNNSKDANDLKIAHRKLALVYASGDTRFKAKAKDEAYRGAHIDPDDMESKLILAKVLIDSGSLMDREKAIDELSIIVRSEVKPKIAALAYNYLGLCYYKNGEYKRALREFQNSIDLDPSLTEAYENKRAARASYEDSIDRSSSF
;
A
#
# COMPACT_ATOMS: atom_id res chain seq x y z
N MET A 1 -28.95 26.26 0.56
CA MET A 1 -27.78 26.49 -0.30
C MET A 1 -27.54 25.24 -1.11
N LEU A 2 -27.66 25.31 -2.43
CA LEU A 2 -27.20 24.26 -3.35
C LEU A 2 -25.79 24.67 -3.78
N ILE A 3 -24.79 24.14 -3.11
CA ILE A 3 -23.45 24.02 -3.68
C ILE A 3 -23.47 22.63 -4.28
N GLY A 4 -23.49 22.54 -5.61
CA GLY A 4 -23.23 21.28 -6.29
C GLY A 4 -21.87 20.80 -5.80
N ALA A 5 -21.88 19.75 -4.98
CA ALA A 5 -20.68 19.00 -4.70
C ALA A 5 -20.26 18.42 -6.06
N ILE A 6 -19.14 18.91 -6.60
CA ILE A 6 -18.40 18.15 -7.61
C ILE A 6 -18.15 16.80 -6.94
N SER A 7 -18.91 15.81 -7.39
CA SER A 7 -18.98 14.49 -6.80
C SER A 7 -17.74 13.79 -7.32
N PHE A 8 -16.60 13.94 -6.64
CA PHE A 8 -15.40 13.19 -7.01
C PHE A 8 -15.78 11.71 -7.02
N GLY A 9 -15.64 11.06 -8.19
CA GLY A 9 -15.80 9.61 -8.29
C GLY A 9 -14.95 8.90 -7.24
N VAL A 10 -15.39 7.72 -6.78
CA VAL A 10 -14.57 6.94 -5.84
C VAL A 10 -13.40 6.38 -6.65
N TRP A 11 -12.32 7.14 -6.64
CA TRP A 11 -11.07 6.78 -7.28
C TRP A 11 -10.51 5.52 -6.62
N TYR A 12 -10.44 4.42 -7.37
CA TYR A 12 -9.90 3.17 -6.86
C TYR A 12 -8.38 3.21 -6.96
N GLN A 13 -7.70 3.58 -5.86
CA GLN A 13 -6.24 3.50 -5.79
C GLN A 13 -5.81 2.02 -5.81
N PHE A 14 -5.66 1.43 -7.00
CA PHE A 14 -5.34 0.00 -7.14
C PHE A 14 -4.01 -0.35 -6.46
N TYR A 15 -2.99 0.49 -6.65
CA TYR A 15 -1.66 0.27 -6.07
C TYR A 15 -1.62 0.52 -4.55
N TYR A 16 -2.31 1.56 -4.07
CA TYR A 16 -2.27 1.95 -2.65
C TYR A 16 -3.25 1.14 -1.77
N ASN A 17 -4.35 0.61 -2.30
CA ASN A 17 -5.28 -0.25 -1.55
C ASN A 17 -4.78 -1.69 -1.42
N ASN A 18 -3.94 -2.18 -2.34
CA ASN A 18 -3.26 -3.47 -2.20
C ASN A 18 -2.04 -3.44 -1.26
N LYS A 19 -1.75 -2.31 -0.58
CA LYS A 19 -0.68 -2.16 0.42
C LYS A 19 -0.76 -3.16 1.59
N ASN A 20 -1.93 -3.77 1.82
CA ASN A 20 -2.21 -4.59 3.00
C ASN A 20 -2.01 -6.10 2.83
N LYS A 21 -1.40 -6.57 1.73
CA LYS A 21 -0.82 -7.92 1.73
C LYS A 21 0.70 -7.81 1.88
N PRO A 22 1.24 -7.97 3.10
CA PRO A 22 2.66 -8.17 3.32
C PRO A 22 3.01 -9.56 2.80
N GLU A 23 3.12 -9.71 1.49
CA GLU A 23 3.79 -10.85 0.92
C GLU A 23 5.09 -10.33 0.33
N PHE A 24 6.14 -10.40 1.14
CA PHE A 24 7.44 -10.73 0.58
C PHE A 24 7.24 -12.11 -0.05
N ASN A 25 6.83 -12.13 -1.32
CA ASN A 25 6.49 -13.37 -1.98
C ASN A 25 7.80 -14.14 -2.15
N TYR A 26 8.04 -15.07 -1.23
CA TYR A 26 9.21 -15.95 -1.25
C TYR A 26 9.32 -16.69 -2.60
N LYS A 27 8.24 -16.76 -3.40
CA LYS A 27 8.21 -17.36 -4.74
C LYS A 27 8.80 -16.49 -5.85
N ASN A 28 8.92 -15.17 -5.65
CA ASN A 28 9.65 -14.31 -6.58
C ASN A 28 11.04 -14.02 -5.99
N ASP A 29 11.83 -15.07 -5.81
CA ASP A 29 13.11 -15.36 -6.49
C ASP A 29 13.75 -14.30 -7.44
N LEU A 30 13.43 -13.00 -7.36
CA LEU A 30 13.91 -11.94 -8.28
C LEU A 30 15.44 -11.84 -8.30
N LEU A 31 16.08 -12.23 -7.20
CA LEU A 31 17.55 -12.31 -7.07
C LEU A 31 17.93 -13.64 -6.45
N LEU A 32 17.35 -14.73 -6.96
CA LEU A 32 17.91 -16.04 -6.72
C LEU A 32 19.28 -16.13 -7.36
N ASP A 33 20.29 -16.08 -6.52
CA ASP A 33 21.46 -16.88 -6.78
C ASP A 33 21.15 -18.33 -6.35
N LYS A 34 20.27 -18.99 -7.12
CA LYS A 34 19.99 -20.44 -6.99
C LYS A 34 21.31 -21.23 -7.06
N LYS A 35 22.31 -20.68 -7.76
CA LYS A 35 23.66 -21.24 -7.86
C LYS A 35 24.50 -21.12 -6.59
N ASN A 36 24.14 -20.30 -5.61
CA ASN A 36 24.99 -20.08 -4.43
C ASN A 36 24.68 -21.03 -3.27
N LEU A 37 23.42 -21.37 -2.99
CA LEU A 37 23.13 -22.34 -1.91
C LEU A 37 23.70 -23.74 -2.22
N ASP A 38 23.57 -24.20 -3.47
CA ASP A 38 24.04 -25.53 -3.90
C ASP A 38 25.58 -25.64 -3.99
N LYS A 39 26.29 -24.51 -4.13
CA LYS A 39 27.78 -24.51 -4.26
C LYS A 39 28.54 -24.38 -2.96
N ILE A 40 27.89 -23.91 -1.90
CA ILE A 40 28.60 -23.53 -0.68
C ILE A 40 29.17 -24.75 0.07
N ILE A 41 28.72 -25.97 -0.25
CA ILE A 41 29.08 -27.20 0.47
C ILE A 41 29.47 -28.38 -0.44
N GLU A 42 28.99 -28.43 -1.68
CA GLU A 42 29.02 -29.66 -2.50
C GLU A 42 30.30 -29.83 -3.30
N ASN A 43 31.41 -29.78 -2.59
CA ASN A 43 32.69 -30.17 -3.15
C ASN A 43 32.83 -31.68 -3.14
N PRO A 44 33.53 -32.25 -4.14
CA PRO A 44 33.89 -33.64 -4.11
C PRO A 44 34.61 -34.03 -2.82
N TYR A 45 34.19 -35.13 -2.21
CA TYR A 45 34.78 -35.62 -0.96
C TYR A 45 35.69 -36.81 -1.25
N LEU A 46 36.99 -36.53 -1.30
CA LEU A 46 38.04 -37.53 -1.50
C LEU A 46 38.85 -37.74 -0.20
N PRO A 47 39.45 -38.92 0.02
CA PRO A 47 40.31 -39.18 1.17
C PRO A 47 41.46 -38.17 1.31
N ASP A 48 41.74 -37.69 2.52
CA ASP A 48 42.76 -36.65 2.76
C ASP A 48 44.19 -37.10 2.40
N SER A 49 44.51 -38.38 2.58
CA SER A 49 45.82 -38.93 2.23
C SER A 49 45.73 -40.41 1.85
N SER A 50 46.77 -40.90 1.17
CA SER A 50 46.97 -42.32 0.89
C SER A 50 48.43 -42.68 1.20
N LEU A 51 48.63 -43.85 1.83
CA LEU A 51 49.98 -44.39 2.08
C LEU A 51 50.64 -44.92 0.81
N ASN A 52 49.87 -45.14 -0.26
CA ASN A 52 50.38 -45.56 -1.54
C ASN A 52 50.81 -44.35 -2.38
N PRO A 53 52.10 -44.22 -2.74
CA PRO A 53 52.60 -43.04 -3.45
C PRO A 53 51.94 -42.82 -4.82
N GLY A 54 51.55 -43.90 -5.51
CA GLY A 54 50.86 -43.81 -6.81
C GLY A 54 49.46 -43.21 -6.67
N LEU A 55 48.69 -43.71 -5.71
CA LEU A 55 47.35 -43.20 -5.40
C LEU A 55 47.39 -41.77 -4.82
N ALA A 56 48.34 -41.49 -3.93
CA ALA A 56 48.55 -40.15 -3.39
C ALA A 56 48.84 -39.14 -4.51
N LYS A 57 49.66 -39.52 -5.49
CA LYS A 57 49.94 -38.70 -6.67
C LYS A 57 48.68 -38.44 -7.51
N CYS A 58 47.81 -39.42 -7.67
CA CYS A 58 46.52 -39.27 -8.36
C CYS A 58 45.64 -38.20 -7.71
N ILE A 59 45.45 -38.31 -6.39
CA ILE A 59 44.62 -37.39 -5.60
C ILE A 59 45.23 -35.98 -5.60
N ASN A 60 46.54 -35.86 -5.37
CA ASN A 60 47.22 -34.57 -5.28
C ASN A 60 47.22 -33.84 -6.63
N LEU A 61 47.46 -34.53 -7.74
CA LEU A 61 47.40 -33.89 -9.07
C LEU A 61 46.00 -33.35 -9.39
N TYR A 62 44.94 -34.02 -8.93
CA TYR A 62 43.58 -33.52 -9.05
C TYR A 62 43.39 -32.25 -8.19
N ARG A 63 43.78 -32.30 -6.91
CA ARG A 63 43.71 -31.16 -5.98
C ARG A 63 44.52 -29.95 -6.47
N ASP A 64 45.66 -30.20 -7.10
CA ASP A 64 46.52 -29.20 -7.72
C ASP A 64 46.00 -28.74 -9.09
N THR A 65 44.78 -29.15 -9.49
CA THR A 65 44.08 -28.80 -10.73
C THR A 65 44.73 -29.28 -12.02
N TYR A 66 45.70 -30.19 -11.95
CA TYR A 66 46.32 -30.84 -13.12
C TYR A 66 45.48 -32.01 -13.64
N ILE A 67 44.20 -31.76 -13.96
CA ILE A 67 43.17 -32.78 -14.25
C ILE A 67 43.61 -33.81 -15.31
N LYS A 68 44.21 -33.38 -16.43
CA LYS A 68 44.69 -34.31 -17.47
C LYS A 68 45.79 -35.24 -16.98
N ARG A 69 46.74 -34.73 -16.19
CA ARG A 69 47.84 -35.53 -15.63
C ARG A 69 47.34 -36.45 -14.53
N ALA A 70 46.40 -35.96 -13.72
CA ALA A 70 45.73 -36.75 -12.69
C ALA A 70 45.01 -37.94 -13.33
N PHE A 71 44.28 -37.72 -14.44
CA PHE A 71 43.58 -38.78 -15.16
C PHE A 71 44.52 -39.89 -15.66
N VAL A 72 45.61 -39.51 -16.36
CA VAL A 72 46.61 -40.47 -16.87
C VAL A 72 47.22 -41.28 -15.72
N HIS A 73 47.60 -40.61 -14.63
CA HIS A 73 48.17 -41.32 -13.49
C HIS A 73 47.17 -42.21 -12.76
N CYS A 74 45.90 -41.82 -12.66
CA CYS A 74 44.84 -42.71 -12.15
C CYS A 74 44.70 -43.96 -13.02
N GLU A 75 44.70 -43.80 -14.34
CA GLU A 75 44.57 -44.91 -15.29
C GLU A 75 45.77 -45.86 -15.24
N GLU A 76 46.99 -45.33 -15.20
CA GLU A 76 48.21 -46.10 -14.97
C GLU A 76 48.14 -46.86 -13.64
N PHE A 77 47.70 -46.18 -12.57
CA PHE A 77 47.58 -46.77 -11.24
C PHE A 77 46.60 -47.95 -11.21
N LEU A 78 45.48 -47.88 -11.94
CA LEU A 78 44.50 -48.97 -12.02
C LEU A 78 45.08 -50.27 -12.62
N ASN A 79 46.15 -50.17 -13.41
CA ASN A 79 46.84 -51.33 -14.01
C ASN A 79 47.95 -51.91 -13.12
N THR A 80 48.16 -51.37 -11.92
CA THR A 80 49.14 -51.86 -10.96
C THR A 80 48.56 -52.98 -10.07
N PRO A 81 49.38 -53.76 -9.34
CA PRO A 81 48.91 -54.74 -8.36
C PRO A 81 48.38 -54.07 -7.05
N ALA A 82 47.78 -52.88 -7.16
CA ALA A 82 47.10 -52.19 -6.06
C ALA A 82 45.89 -52.99 -5.55
N THR A 83 45.53 -52.77 -4.29
CA THR A 83 44.37 -53.44 -3.67
C THR A 83 43.06 -52.95 -4.27
N ASP A 84 41.98 -53.70 -4.06
CA ASP A 84 40.67 -53.33 -4.56
C ASP A 84 40.17 -52.02 -3.92
N GLU A 85 40.48 -51.78 -2.63
CA GLU A 85 40.20 -50.50 -1.95
C GLU A 85 40.95 -49.33 -2.60
N GLU A 86 42.24 -49.50 -2.90
CA GLU A 86 43.04 -48.47 -3.56
C GLU A 86 42.54 -48.16 -4.98
N LYS A 87 42.18 -49.20 -5.74
CA LYS A 87 41.58 -49.07 -7.08
C LYS A 87 40.21 -48.39 -7.02
N SER A 88 39.41 -48.69 -5.99
CA SER A 88 38.13 -48.02 -5.74
C SER A 88 38.32 -46.51 -5.53
N VAL A 89 39.31 -46.11 -4.72
CA VAL A 89 39.63 -44.69 -4.52
C VAL A 89 40.08 -44.04 -5.83
N ALA A 90 40.99 -44.66 -6.59
CA ALA A 90 41.43 -44.12 -7.88
C ALA A 90 40.28 -43.92 -8.88
N LEU A 91 39.36 -44.89 -8.98
CA LEU A 91 38.13 -44.78 -9.77
C LEU A 91 37.21 -43.67 -9.26
N THR A 92 37.16 -43.45 -7.95
CA THR A 92 36.41 -42.33 -7.34
C THR A 92 37.00 -40.99 -7.79
N VAL A 93 38.32 -40.81 -7.76
CA VAL A 93 38.95 -39.58 -8.26
C VAL A 93 38.64 -39.36 -9.74
N MET A 94 38.71 -40.42 -10.57
CA MET A 94 38.34 -40.31 -11.99
C MET A 94 36.86 -39.95 -12.20
N GLY A 95 35.96 -40.51 -11.39
CA GLY A 95 34.54 -40.16 -11.42
C GLY A 95 34.32 -38.68 -11.14
N VAL A 96 34.98 -38.16 -10.10
CA VAL A 96 34.96 -36.72 -9.76
C VAL A 96 35.44 -35.86 -10.94
N MET A 97 36.54 -36.23 -11.60
CA MET A 97 37.03 -35.48 -12.77
C MET A 97 36.00 -35.43 -13.92
N PHE A 98 35.25 -36.52 -14.13
CA PHE A 98 34.19 -36.54 -15.13
C PHE A 98 32.99 -35.70 -14.71
N ASP A 99 32.66 -35.68 -13.42
CA ASP A 99 31.59 -34.88 -12.85
C ASP A 99 31.84 -33.38 -13.03
N ASP A 100 33.06 -32.94 -12.65
CA ASP A 100 33.53 -31.55 -12.83
C ASP A 100 33.53 -31.14 -14.31
N ALA A 101 33.77 -32.09 -15.22
CA ALA A 101 33.72 -31.87 -16.66
C ALA A 101 32.29 -31.90 -17.24
N GLY A 102 31.25 -32.04 -16.41
CA GLY A 102 29.84 -32.14 -16.81
C GLY A 102 29.49 -33.44 -17.54
N ARG A 103 30.36 -34.46 -17.48
CA ARG A 103 30.16 -35.76 -18.13
C ARG A 103 29.55 -36.76 -17.16
N TYR A 104 28.33 -36.45 -16.69
CA TYR A 104 27.68 -37.19 -15.62
C TYR A 104 27.48 -38.70 -15.87
N PRO A 105 27.15 -39.19 -17.10
CA PRO A 105 27.04 -40.63 -17.34
C PRO A 105 28.35 -41.39 -17.09
N LEU A 106 29.49 -40.82 -17.51
CA LEU A 106 30.81 -41.41 -17.30
C LEU A 106 31.23 -41.31 -15.83
N SER A 107 30.92 -40.20 -15.17
CA SER A 107 31.09 -40.02 -13.72
C SER A 107 30.39 -41.14 -12.93
N ILE A 108 29.09 -41.34 -13.18
CA ILE A 108 28.25 -42.38 -12.56
C ILE A 108 28.82 -43.78 -12.83
N GLU A 109 29.25 -44.07 -14.07
CA GLU A 109 29.87 -45.36 -14.41
C GLU A 109 31.12 -45.62 -13.57
N ARG A 110 32.01 -44.63 -13.44
CA ARG A 110 33.25 -44.75 -12.67
C ARG A 110 33.00 -44.92 -11.18
N PHE A 111 32.03 -44.20 -10.61
CA PHE A 111 31.64 -44.41 -9.22
C PHE A 111 31.00 -45.78 -8.97
N LYS A 112 30.12 -46.26 -9.86
CA LYS A 112 29.56 -47.61 -9.75
C LYS A 112 30.66 -48.68 -9.81
N LYS A 113 31.66 -48.49 -10.69
CA LYS A 113 32.82 -49.37 -10.75
C LYS A 113 33.67 -49.29 -9.48
N ALA A 114 33.88 -48.09 -8.92
CA ALA A 114 34.56 -47.92 -7.64
C ALA A 114 33.87 -48.72 -6.52
N ILE A 115 32.54 -48.64 -6.45
CA ILE A 115 31.72 -49.37 -5.48
C ILE A 115 31.78 -50.88 -5.68
N GLN A 116 31.95 -51.37 -6.92
CA GLN A 116 32.15 -52.80 -7.19
C GLN A 116 33.49 -53.32 -6.64
N TYR A 117 34.55 -52.50 -6.70
CA TYR A 117 35.84 -52.84 -6.11
C TYR A 117 35.81 -52.78 -4.58
N ASP A 118 35.19 -51.74 -4.01
CA ASP A 118 35.03 -51.61 -2.56
C ASP A 118 33.63 -51.09 -2.20
N PRO A 119 32.72 -51.99 -1.77
CA PRO A 119 31.39 -51.61 -1.30
C PRO A 119 31.36 -50.81 0.01
N LYS A 120 32.49 -50.64 0.70
CA LYS A 120 32.62 -49.83 1.92
C LYS A 120 33.17 -48.43 1.66
N ASN A 121 33.56 -48.12 0.43
CA ASN A 121 34.05 -46.79 0.07
C ASN A 121 32.92 -45.75 0.07
N PHE A 122 32.68 -45.14 1.23
CA PHE A 122 31.65 -44.11 1.38
C PHE A 122 31.93 -42.85 0.54
N HIS A 123 33.19 -42.55 0.20
CA HIS A 123 33.53 -41.45 -0.71
C HIS A 123 32.98 -41.69 -2.11
N ALA A 124 32.98 -42.94 -2.60
CA ALA A 124 32.36 -43.27 -3.89
C ALA A 124 30.84 -43.04 -3.85
N TYR A 125 30.15 -43.45 -2.78
CA TYR A 125 28.72 -43.20 -2.60
C TYR A 125 28.38 -41.71 -2.43
N TYR A 126 29.22 -40.96 -1.72
CA TYR A 126 29.09 -39.51 -1.55
C TYR A 126 29.18 -38.79 -2.90
N ASN A 127 30.24 -39.04 -3.67
CA ASN A 127 30.42 -38.38 -4.96
C ASN A 127 29.44 -38.89 -6.03
N LEU A 128 29.01 -40.16 -5.96
CA LEU A 128 27.91 -40.67 -6.79
C LEU A 128 26.59 -39.95 -6.51
N THR A 129 26.33 -39.60 -5.24
CA THR A 129 25.16 -38.81 -4.87
C THR A 129 25.18 -37.45 -5.56
N LEU A 130 26.32 -36.75 -5.55
CA LEU A 130 26.49 -35.48 -6.26
C LEU A 130 26.24 -35.64 -7.76
N ALA A 131 26.83 -36.66 -8.38
CA ALA A 131 26.65 -36.93 -9.81
C ALA A 131 25.18 -37.21 -10.18
N TYR A 132 24.46 -37.97 -9.35
CA TYR A 132 23.03 -38.20 -9.54
C TYR A 132 22.23 -36.90 -9.39
N ARG A 133 22.53 -36.08 -8.38
CA ARG A 133 21.87 -34.78 -8.19
C ARG A 133 22.10 -33.85 -9.38
N HIS A 134 23.35 -33.71 -9.85
CA HIS A 134 23.69 -32.93 -11.05
C HIS A 134 22.96 -33.42 -12.31
N SER A 135 22.67 -34.72 -12.38
CA SER A 135 21.90 -35.35 -13.47
C SER A 135 20.37 -35.27 -13.29
N GLY A 136 19.88 -34.66 -12.20
CA GLY A 136 18.45 -34.61 -11.87
C GLY A 136 17.85 -35.94 -11.38
N MET A 137 18.68 -36.92 -11.06
CA MET A 137 18.29 -38.26 -10.60
C MET A 137 18.13 -38.31 -9.07
N PHE A 138 17.14 -37.58 -8.54
CA PHE A 138 16.98 -37.35 -7.09
C PHE A 138 16.67 -38.61 -6.27
N ASN A 139 15.97 -39.60 -6.84
CA ASN A 139 15.66 -40.84 -6.13
C ASN A 139 16.92 -41.70 -5.94
N GLU A 140 17.75 -41.78 -6.95
CA GLU A 140 19.03 -42.48 -6.93
C GLU A 140 20.03 -41.76 -6.03
N ALA A 141 20.04 -40.41 -6.06
CA ALA A 141 20.81 -39.61 -5.11
C ALA A 141 20.40 -39.91 -3.67
N ARG A 142 19.09 -39.98 -3.37
CA ARG A 142 18.58 -40.35 -2.04
C ARG A 142 19.06 -41.73 -1.61
N GLN A 143 19.01 -42.73 -2.49
CA GLN A 143 19.49 -44.07 -2.14
C GLN A 143 21.01 -44.08 -1.89
N SER A 144 21.78 -43.42 -2.74
CA SER A 144 23.24 -43.36 -2.64
C SER A 144 23.69 -42.63 -1.37
N VAL A 145 23.03 -41.53 -1.00
CA VAL A 145 23.41 -40.75 0.19
C VAL A 145 23.08 -41.48 1.48
N MET A 146 21.97 -42.22 1.52
CA MET A 146 21.63 -43.06 2.67
C MET A 146 22.65 -44.18 2.84
N LYS A 147 23.20 -44.73 1.75
CA LYS A 147 24.28 -45.72 1.83
C LYS A 147 25.59 -45.10 2.31
N ALA A 148 25.93 -43.90 1.84
CA ALA A 148 27.09 -43.16 2.37
C ALA A 148 26.95 -42.91 3.88
N LYS A 149 25.75 -42.54 4.34
CA LYS A 149 25.44 -42.32 5.76
C LYS A 149 25.48 -43.60 6.59
N GLU A 150 25.05 -44.74 6.06
CA GLU A 150 25.19 -46.04 6.72
C GLU A 150 26.67 -46.40 6.97
N LEU A 151 27.53 -46.13 5.98
CA LEU A 151 28.96 -46.44 6.04
C LEU A 151 29.77 -45.44 6.89
N ALA A 152 29.33 -44.18 6.94
CA ALA A 152 29.96 -43.10 7.70
C ALA A 152 28.93 -42.34 8.56
N PRO A 153 28.37 -42.98 9.62
CA PRO A 153 27.23 -42.44 10.37
C PRO A 153 27.53 -41.15 11.14
N ASN A 154 28.79 -40.92 11.52
CA ASN A 154 29.21 -39.75 12.29
C ASN A 154 29.93 -38.69 11.45
N ASP A 155 29.96 -38.83 10.11
CA ASP A 155 30.62 -37.85 9.26
C ASP A 155 29.68 -36.64 9.04
N PRO A 156 30.10 -35.41 9.41
CA PRO A 156 29.27 -34.22 9.30
C PRO A 156 29.00 -33.81 7.85
N ARG A 157 29.95 -34.04 6.92
CA ARG A 157 29.77 -33.70 5.49
C ARG A 157 28.77 -34.64 4.83
N VAL A 158 28.82 -35.93 5.16
CA VAL A 158 27.83 -36.92 4.70
C VAL A 158 26.44 -36.58 5.23
N SER A 159 26.34 -36.18 6.50
CA SER A 159 25.07 -35.79 7.13
C SER A 159 24.48 -34.53 6.49
N LEU A 160 25.34 -33.56 6.17
CA LEU A 160 24.96 -32.34 5.46
C LEU A 160 24.45 -32.64 4.04
N LEU A 161 25.17 -33.47 3.26
CA LEU A 161 24.73 -33.89 1.94
C LEU A 161 23.41 -34.67 2.00
N ALA A 162 23.26 -35.59 2.97
CA ALA A 162 22.03 -36.34 3.18
C ALA A 162 20.84 -35.40 3.44
N GLY A 163 21.02 -34.41 4.31
CA GLY A 163 20.00 -33.41 4.58
C GLY A 163 19.63 -32.61 3.33
N ASN A 164 20.61 -32.17 2.53
CA ASN A 164 20.36 -31.40 1.31
C ASN A 164 19.56 -32.22 0.28
N ILE A 165 19.95 -33.48 0.03
CA ILE A 165 19.25 -34.38 -0.89
C ILE A 165 17.83 -34.68 -0.43
N LEU A 166 17.62 -34.85 0.89
CA LEU A 166 16.28 -35.08 1.44
C LEU A 166 15.39 -33.83 1.30
N ASN A 167 15.94 -32.64 1.45
CA ASN A 167 15.23 -31.40 1.18
C ASN A 167 14.83 -31.26 -0.29
N ASP A 168 15.74 -31.59 -1.22
CA ASP A 168 15.45 -31.63 -2.66
C ASP A 168 14.37 -32.66 -3.00
N ALA A 169 14.38 -33.80 -2.29
CA ALA A 169 13.35 -34.83 -2.38
C ALA A 169 12.04 -34.49 -1.62
N ASN A 170 11.90 -33.25 -1.13
CA ASN A 170 10.75 -32.75 -0.39
C ASN A 170 10.41 -33.56 0.89
N ASP A 171 11.44 -34.05 1.59
CA ASP A 171 11.36 -34.76 2.87
C ASP A 171 12.05 -33.96 4.00
N PRO A 172 11.49 -32.79 4.37
CA PRO A 172 12.15 -31.82 5.25
C PRO A 172 12.32 -32.32 6.69
N ARG A 173 11.48 -33.25 7.16
CA ARG A 173 11.60 -33.82 8.50
C ARG A 173 12.83 -34.70 8.62
N LEU A 174 13.05 -35.58 7.64
CA LEU A 174 14.27 -36.38 7.62
C LEU A 174 15.50 -35.51 7.34
N ALA A 175 15.36 -34.47 6.52
CA ALA A 175 16.46 -33.52 6.29
C ALA A 175 16.93 -32.85 7.60
N MET A 176 15.99 -32.32 8.40
CA MET A 176 16.31 -31.72 9.71
C MET A 176 17.02 -32.72 10.62
N LYS A 177 16.56 -33.97 10.68
CA LYS A 177 17.21 -35.03 11.46
C LYS A 177 18.67 -35.26 11.01
N MET A 178 18.93 -35.29 9.70
CA MET A 178 20.30 -35.46 9.19
C MET A 178 21.19 -34.27 9.56
N TYR A 179 20.67 -33.05 9.51
CA TYR A 179 21.44 -31.88 9.96
C TYR A 179 21.71 -31.93 11.47
N GLU A 180 20.71 -32.27 12.29
CA GLU A 180 20.88 -32.42 13.75
C GLU A 180 21.94 -33.45 14.12
N GLU A 181 21.95 -34.61 13.45
CA GLU A 181 23.00 -35.63 13.63
C GLU A 181 24.38 -35.10 13.21
N GLY A 182 24.47 -34.36 12.11
CA GLY A 182 25.72 -33.73 11.68
C GLY A 182 26.22 -32.67 12.68
N ILE A 183 25.32 -31.86 13.24
CA ILE A 183 25.64 -30.86 14.27
C ILE A 183 26.10 -31.55 15.55
N ALA A 184 25.51 -32.69 15.92
CA ALA A 184 25.99 -33.44 17.09
C ALA A 184 27.45 -33.92 16.93
N ALA A 185 27.87 -34.24 15.70
CA ALA A 185 29.25 -34.63 15.38
C ALA A 185 30.20 -33.41 15.25
N ASN A 186 29.71 -32.28 14.71
CA ASN A 186 30.45 -31.03 14.59
C ASN A 186 29.59 -29.81 14.99
N PRO A 187 29.54 -29.45 16.30
CA PRO A 187 28.60 -28.47 16.83
C PRO A 187 28.75 -27.04 16.31
N ASN A 188 29.91 -26.69 15.77
CA ASN A 188 30.20 -25.34 15.27
C ASN A 188 30.30 -25.28 13.74
N ASP A 189 29.78 -26.28 13.03
CA ASP A 189 29.73 -26.23 11.57
C ASP A 189 28.67 -25.23 11.09
N PRO A 190 29.06 -24.07 10.52
CA PRO A 190 28.10 -23.05 10.14
C PRO A 190 27.12 -23.54 9.06
N TYR A 191 27.54 -24.47 8.22
CA TYR A 191 26.74 -24.96 7.09
C TYR A 191 25.60 -25.87 7.55
N LEU A 192 25.89 -26.79 8.48
CA LEU A 192 24.87 -27.67 9.06
C LEU A 192 23.83 -26.85 9.83
N ILE A 193 24.27 -25.90 10.66
CA ILE A 193 23.38 -25.04 11.43
C ILE A 193 22.51 -24.19 10.51
N TYR A 194 23.11 -23.60 9.46
CA TYR A 194 22.39 -22.79 8.49
C TYR A 194 21.32 -23.59 7.72
N ASN A 195 21.64 -24.78 7.21
CA ASN A 195 20.69 -25.59 6.45
C ASN A 195 19.56 -26.14 7.34
N LEU A 196 19.85 -26.44 8.61
CA LEU A 196 18.80 -26.73 9.60
C LEU A 196 17.87 -25.52 9.78
N ALA A 197 18.42 -24.31 9.97
CA ALA A 197 17.64 -23.10 10.12
C ALA A 197 16.74 -22.80 8.89
N VAL A 198 17.27 -22.99 7.67
CA VAL A 198 16.49 -22.85 6.43
C VAL A 198 15.34 -23.86 6.37
N SER A 199 15.59 -25.11 6.78
CA SER A 199 14.57 -26.17 6.79
C SER A 199 13.47 -25.86 7.80
N GLN A 200 13.83 -25.42 9.01
CA GLN A 200 12.91 -24.98 10.05
C GLN A 200 12.07 -23.77 9.59
N PHE A 201 12.71 -22.79 8.95
CA PHE A 201 12.03 -21.63 8.39
C PHE A 201 10.97 -22.03 7.35
N ARG A 202 11.31 -22.91 6.41
CA ARG A 202 10.38 -23.44 5.41
C ARG A 202 9.21 -24.21 6.01
N GLN A 203 9.42 -24.86 7.16
CA GLN A 203 8.37 -25.57 7.91
C GLN A 203 7.51 -24.66 8.81
N GLY A 204 7.85 -23.37 8.93
CA GLY A 204 7.16 -22.44 9.80
C GLY A 204 7.58 -22.51 11.27
N SER A 205 8.62 -23.28 11.61
CA SER A 205 9.27 -23.29 12.93
C SER A 205 10.17 -22.05 13.09
N ILE A 206 9.53 -20.87 13.11
CA ILE A 206 10.24 -19.59 13.05
C ILE A 206 11.12 -19.31 14.29
N PRO A 207 10.69 -19.59 15.54
CA PRO A 207 11.55 -19.37 16.71
C PRO A 207 12.87 -20.15 16.65
N GLU A 208 12.81 -21.43 16.30
CA GLU A 208 13.97 -22.32 16.18
C GLU A 208 14.86 -21.89 15.02
N ALA A 209 14.26 -21.50 13.90
CA ALA A 209 15.00 -20.98 12.74
C ALA A 209 15.80 -19.72 13.10
N ILE A 210 15.21 -18.76 13.83
CA ILE A 210 15.92 -17.54 14.27
C ILE A 210 17.12 -17.91 15.14
N GLU A 211 16.95 -18.82 16.09
CA GLU A 211 18.03 -19.26 16.98
C GLU A 211 19.18 -19.89 16.18
N ASN A 212 18.87 -20.80 15.27
CA ASN A 212 19.89 -21.45 14.45
C ASN A 212 20.53 -20.49 13.44
N PHE A 213 19.81 -19.53 12.84
CA PHE A 213 20.45 -18.50 12.02
C PHE A 213 21.44 -17.65 12.83
N ARG A 214 21.12 -17.29 14.08
CA ARG A 214 22.06 -16.56 14.96
C ARG A 214 23.29 -17.40 15.28
N LYS A 215 23.12 -18.69 15.58
CA LYS A 215 24.22 -19.64 15.78
C LYS A 215 25.10 -19.76 14.52
N ALA A 216 24.48 -19.82 13.34
CA ALA A 216 25.19 -19.89 12.06
C ALA A 216 26.01 -18.62 11.78
N VAL A 217 25.50 -17.43 12.12
CA VAL A 217 26.27 -16.17 12.06
C VAL A 217 27.51 -16.25 12.96
N ILE A 218 27.34 -16.68 14.22
CA ILE A 218 28.45 -16.79 15.18
C ILE A 218 29.50 -17.79 14.69
N ALA A 219 29.08 -18.97 14.24
CA ALA A 219 29.96 -20.02 13.74
C ALA A 219 30.70 -19.62 12.45
N SER A 220 30.04 -18.86 11.57
CA SER A 220 30.62 -18.44 10.28
C SER A 220 31.51 -17.19 10.39
N GLY A 221 31.39 -16.39 11.45
CA GLY A 221 32.08 -15.11 11.58
C GLY A 221 31.72 -14.13 10.45
N THR A 222 32.67 -13.89 9.54
CA THR A 222 32.51 -12.99 8.38
C THR A 222 32.30 -13.72 7.04
N GLY A 223 32.11 -15.04 7.07
CA GLY A 223 31.93 -15.87 5.87
C GLY A 223 30.56 -15.74 5.19
N GLN A 224 30.40 -16.45 4.06
CA GLN A 224 29.19 -16.41 3.24
C GLN A 224 27.92 -16.87 3.99
N VAL A 225 28.05 -17.82 4.92
CA VAL A 225 26.92 -18.27 5.75
C VAL A 225 26.41 -17.15 6.66
N ALA A 226 27.29 -16.31 7.20
CA ALA A 226 26.89 -15.16 8.01
C ALA A 226 26.06 -14.16 7.17
N VAL A 227 26.50 -13.87 5.94
CA VAL A 227 25.76 -13.01 4.98
C VAL A 227 24.35 -13.56 4.73
N LEU A 228 24.25 -14.85 4.39
CA LEU A 228 22.97 -15.49 4.10
C LEU A 228 22.07 -15.53 5.34
N SER A 229 22.62 -15.86 6.50
CA SER A 229 21.87 -15.94 7.76
C SER A 229 21.33 -14.58 8.18
N HIS A 230 22.11 -13.51 8.05
CA HIS A 230 21.62 -12.14 8.24
C HIS A 230 20.51 -11.79 7.25
N GLY A 231 20.63 -12.19 5.98
CA GLY A 231 19.55 -12.02 5.00
C GLY A 231 18.24 -12.72 5.37
N HIS A 232 18.30 -13.95 5.89
CA HIS A 232 17.12 -14.68 6.37
C HIS A 232 16.53 -14.05 7.62
N LEU A 233 17.36 -13.68 8.60
CA LEU A 233 16.91 -12.98 9.81
C LEU A 233 16.21 -11.67 9.43
N GLY A 234 16.81 -10.84 8.57
CA GLY A 234 16.20 -9.60 8.11
C GLY A 234 14.82 -9.82 7.48
N SER A 235 14.68 -10.86 6.67
CA SER A 235 13.40 -11.24 6.04
C SER A 235 12.36 -11.70 7.07
N ILE A 236 12.77 -12.49 8.08
CA ILE A 236 11.90 -12.96 9.16
C ILE A 236 11.35 -11.78 9.97
N TYR A 237 12.22 -10.85 10.36
CA TYR A 237 11.81 -9.67 11.12
C TYR A 237 10.90 -8.75 10.32
N PHE A 238 11.18 -8.56 9.03
CA PHE A 238 10.31 -7.79 8.13
C PHE A 238 8.89 -8.37 8.09
N ASN A 239 8.76 -9.68 7.89
CA ASN A 239 7.45 -10.36 7.82
C ASN A 239 6.68 -10.31 9.15
N ARG A 240 7.38 -10.12 10.28
CA ARG A 240 6.77 -9.89 11.60
C ARG A 240 6.40 -8.43 11.86
N GLY A 241 6.69 -7.52 10.93
CA GLY A 241 6.49 -6.08 11.10
C GLY A 241 7.57 -5.39 11.94
N ASP A 242 8.62 -6.10 12.36
CA ASP A 242 9.76 -5.53 13.07
C ASP A 242 10.77 -4.96 12.07
N PHE A 243 10.50 -3.72 11.63
CA PHE A 243 11.32 -3.04 10.63
C PHE A 243 12.70 -2.65 11.16
N GLU A 244 12.86 -2.41 12.46
CA GLU A 244 14.16 -2.07 13.07
C GLU A 244 15.09 -3.30 13.11
N GLY A 245 14.58 -4.45 13.55
CA GLY A 245 15.30 -5.71 13.52
C GLY A 245 15.65 -6.14 12.09
N ALA A 246 14.74 -5.91 11.15
CA ALA A 246 14.99 -6.17 9.73
C ALA A 246 16.12 -5.28 9.18
N GLU A 247 16.06 -3.96 9.42
CA GLU A 247 17.08 -3.00 9.03
C GLU A 247 18.46 -3.39 9.57
N HIS A 248 18.56 -3.72 10.87
CA HIS A 248 19.81 -4.14 11.49
C HIS A 248 20.47 -5.31 10.75
N HIS A 249 19.71 -6.37 10.48
CA HIS A 249 20.27 -7.56 9.85
C HIS A 249 20.61 -7.36 8.37
N PHE A 250 19.85 -6.57 7.61
CA PHE A 250 20.25 -6.26 6.23
C PHE A 250 21.47 -5.35 6.17
N ARG A 251 21.64 -4.42 7.12
CA ARG A 251 22.88 -3.64 7.24
C ARG A 251 24.08 -4.53 7.57
N GLU A 252 23.94 -5.53 8.44
CA GLU A 252 25.03 -6.49 8.70
C GLU A 252 25.35 -7.36 7.47
N ALA A 253 24.35 -7.82 6.74
CA ALA A 253 24.57 -8.54 5.48
C ALA A 253 25.35 -7.68 4.46
N LEU A 254 24.98 -6.39 4.34
CA LEU A 254 25.69 -5.43 3.48
C LEU A 254 27.07 -5.05 4.02
N ARG A 255 27.29 -5.02 5.34
CA ARG A 255 28.62 -4.78 5.90
C ARG A 255 29.59 -5.88 5.46
N LEU A 256 29.12 -7.13 5.39
CA LEU A 256 29.89 -8.28 4.93
C LEU A 256 29.98 -8.37 3.39
N LYS A 257 28.93 -7.95 2.67
CA LYS A 257 28.88 -7.93 1.20
C LYS A 257 28.27 -6.61 0.68
N PRO A 258 29.07 -5.53 0.57
CA PRO A 258 28.57 -4.14 0.37
C PRO A 258 27.79 -3.87 -0.91
N SER A 259 28.04 -4.63 -1.97
CA SER A 259 27.46 -4.42 -3.29
C SER A 259 26.49 -5.54 -3.70
N ASP A 260 25.90 -6.24 -2.73
CA ASP A 260 24.87 -7.23 -3.03
C ASP A 260 23.54 -6.53 -3.33
N ALA A 261 23.15 -6.55 -4.61
CA ALA A 261 21.95 -5.88 -5.10
C ALA A 261 20.67 -6.31 -4.34
N LYS A 262 20.62 -7.57 -3.88
CA LYS A 262 19.47 -8.11 -3.13
C LYS A 262 19.29 -7.44 -1.79
N TYR A 263 20.37 -7.28 -1.04
CA TYR A 263 20.30 -6.68 0.29
C TYR A 263 20.17 -5.15 0.22
N LEU A 264 20.72 -4.51 -0.82
CA LEU A 264 20.48 -3.09 -1.09
C LEU A 264 19.00 -2.82 -1.36
N TYR A 265 18.39 -3.62 -2.24
CA TYR A 265 16.97 -3.56 -2.53
C TYR A 265 16.10 -3.80 -1.28
N ASN A 266 16.35 -4.88 -0.54
CA ASN A 266 15.59 -5.21 0.66
C ASN A 266 15.71 -4.15 1.76
N LEU A 267 16.90 -3.57 1.94
CA LEU A 267 17.06 -2.47 2.89
C LEU A 267 16.31 -1.21 2.41
N GLY A 268 16.35 -0.91 1.11
CA GLY A 268 15.58 0.18 0.51
C GLY A 268 14.07 0.06 0.77
N THR A 269 13.49 -1.13 0.60
CA THR A 269 12.05 -1.36 0.86
C THR A 269 11.69 -1.17 2.34
N ILE A 270 12.56 -1.57 3.26
CA ILE A 270 12.39 -1.33 4.70
C ILE A 270 12.39 0.16 5.01
N LEU A 271 13.37 0.91 4.51
CA LEU A 271 13.47 2.34 4.74
C LEU A 271 12.26 3.10 4.17
N LEU A 272 11.73 2.65 3.03
CA LEU A 272 10.50 3.18 2.46
C LEU A 272 9.28 2.96 3.38
N LYS A 273 9.16 1.77 4.00
CA LYS A 273 8.10 1.49 4.99
C LYS A 273 8.24 2.33 6.26
N GLN A 274 9.48 2.63 6.67
CA GLN A 274 9.79 3.54 7.77
C GLN A 274 9.67 5.03 7.39
N LYS A 275 9.23 5.36 6.16
CA LYS A 275 9.12 6.74 5.63
C LYS A 275 10.44 7.50 5.50
N LYS A 276 11.57 6.78 5.49
CA LYS A 276 12.91 7.31 5.21
C LYS A 276 13.17 7.31 3.69
N ASN A 277 12.38 8.09 2.97
CA ASN A 277 12.28 8.00 1.51
C ASN A 277 13.59 8.33 0.78
N GLU A 278 14.35 9.33 1.23
CA GLU A 278 15.61 9.74 0.59
C GLU A 278 16.70 8.65 0.69
N GLU A 279 16.84 8.04 1.86
CA GLU A 279 17.76 6.92 2.06
C GLU A 279 17.34 5.70 1.22
N ALA A 280 16.03 5.42 1.15
CA ALA A 280 15.49 4.34 0.33
C ALA A 280 15.86 4.53 -1.16
N ILE A 281 15.68 5.75 -1.70
CA ILE A 281 16.07 6.08 -3.09
C ILE A 281 17.57 5.85 -3.31
N SER A 282 18.42 6.28 -2.36
CA SER A 282 19.86 6.07 -2.45
C SER A 282 20.22 4.57 -2.53
N LEU A 283 19.57 3.74 -1.73
CA LEU A 283 19.81 2.29 -1.73
C LEU A 283 19.28 1.61 -3.00
N PHE A 284 18.11 2.01 -3.49
CA PHE A 284 17.60 1.49 -4.76
C PHE A 284 18.51 1.86 -5.93
N GLN A 285 19.06 3.08 -5.95
CA GLN A 285 20.03 3.46 -6.98
C GLN A 285 21.29 2.58 -6.91
N LYS A 286 21.82 2.32 -5.71
CA LYS A 286 22.94 1.39 -5.54
C LYS A 286 22.58 -0.04 -5.96
N ALA A 287 21.34 -0.48 -5.74
CA ALA A 287 20.88 -1.78 -6.18
C ALA A 287 20.84 -1.87 -7.71
N LEU A 288 20.39 -0.81 -8.40
CA LEU A 288 20.44 -0.70 -9.86
C LEU A 288 21.90 -0.77 -10.36
N ASP A 289 22.81 -0.03 -9.74
CA ASP A 289 24.24 -0.03 -10.08
C ASP A 289 24.88 -1.41 -9.87
N ALA A 290 24.37 -2.18 -8.89
CA ALA A 290 24.77 -3.56 -8.61
C ALA A 290 24.08 -4.62 -9.49
N GLY A 291 23.24 -4.21 -10.44
CA GLY A 291 22.64 -5.09 -11.46
C GLY A 291 21.17 -5.47 -11.23
N ALA A 292 20.49 -4.94 -10.21
CA ALA A 292 19.05 -5.19 -10.00
C ALA A 292 18.15 -4.35 -10.94
N ASN A 293 18.37 -4.45 -12.26
CA ASN A 293 17.66 -3.66 -13.26
C ASN A 293 16.27 -4.25 -13.60
N GLU A 294 15.36 -4.23 -12.63
CA GLU A 294 13.99 -4.75 -12.72
C GLU A 294 12.95 -3.62 -12.63
N PRO A 295 11.77 -3.73 -13.29
CA PRO A 295 10.71 -2.71 -13.22
C PRO A 295 10.28 -2.39 -11.78
N GLU A 296 10.31 -3.40 -10.90
CA GLU A 296 9.95 -3.27 -9.50
C GLU A 296 10.83 -2.28 -8.72
N VAL A 297 12.14 -2.24 -8.99
CA VAL A 297 13.04 -1.29 -8.29
C VAL A 297 12.66 0.14 -8.64
N TYR A 298 12.33 0.40 -9.90
CA TYR A 298 11.86 1.70 -10.36
C TYR A 298 10.48 2.08 -9.79
N ARG A 299 9.56 1.12 -9.61
CA ARG A 299 8.27 1.37 -8.91
C ARG A 299 8.48 1.83 -7.47
N TYR A 300 9.41 1.23 -6.74
CA TYR A 300 9.73 1.66 -5.36
C TYR A 300 10.41 3.03 -5.32
N ILE A 301 11.30 3.32 -6.26
CA ILE A 301 11.85 4.68 -6.43
C ILE A 301 10.72 5.68 -6.70
N ALA A 302 9.77 5.33 -7.56
CA ALA A 302 8.62 6.18 -7.87
C ALA A 302 7.72 6.41 -6.65
N GLU A 303 7.44 5.36 -5.86
CA GLU A 303 6.69 5.47 -4.61
C GLU A 303 7.38 6.42 -3.63
N ALA A 304 8.70 6.30 -3.47
CA ALA A 304 9.49 7.17 -2.60
C ALA A 304 9.42 8.64 -3.04
N PHE A 305 9.56 8.91 -4.34
CA PHE A 305 9.43 10.26 -4.88
C PHE A 305 8.01 10.82 -4.75
N TYR A 306 6.99 9.99 -4.93
CA TYR A 306 5.60 10.41 -4.76
C TYR A 306 5.28 10.77 -3.30
N ASP A 307 5.77 9.97 -2.33
CA ASP A 307 5.65 10.28 -0.91
C ASP A 307 6.38 11.59 -0.54
N LEU A 308 7.46 11.94 -1.24
CA LEU A 308 8.17 13.23 -1.13
C LEU A 308 7.51 14.38 -1.91
N ARG A 309 6.32 14.18 -2.50
CA ARG A 309 5.62 15.17 -3.34
C ARG A 309 6.40 15.57 -4.61
N GLN A 310 7.30 14.73 -5.08
CA GLN A 310 8.11 14.93 -6.28
C GLN A 310 7.55 14.13 -7.46
N SER A 311 6.30 14.41 -7.86
CA SER A 311 5.56 13.61 -8.86
C SER A 311 6.27 13.50 -10.21
N SER A 312 7.00 14.53 -10.65
CA SER A 312 7.76 14.51 -11.92
C SER A 312 8.93 13.53 -11.91
N LEU A 313 9.54 13.29 -10.74
CA LEU A 313 10.58 12.27 -10.57
C LEU A 313 9.97 10.87 -10.48
N ALA A 314 8.80 10.75 -9.83
CA ALA A 314 8.07 9.49 -9.77
C ALA A 314 7.63 9.00 -11.16
N ILE A 315 7.09 9.90 -12.00
CA ILE A 315 6.71 9.61 -13.39
C ILE A 315 7.92 9.09 -14.18
N ARG A 316 9.06 9.79 -14.14
CA ARG A 316 10.28 9.37 -14.85
C ARG A 316 10.78 7.99 -14.42
N ALA A 317 10.67 7.66 -13.14
CA ALA A 317 11.02 6.33 -12.65
C ALA A 317 10.08 5.25 -13.23
N LEU A 318 8.77 5.49 -13.28
CA LEU A 318 7.81 4.54 -13.87
C LEU A 318 7.95 4.41 -15.39
N GLU A 319 8.28 5.50 -16.09
CA GLU A 319 8.64 5.43 -17.50
C GLU A 319 9.86 4.53 -17.74
N LYS A 320 10.86 4.58 -16.83
CA LYS A 320 12.00 3.65 -16.87
C LYS A 320 11.57 2.20 -16.62
N ALA A 321 10.66 1.97 -15.67
CA ALA A 321 10.08 0.65 -15.45
C ALA A 321 9.41 0.09 -16.72
N LEU A 322 8.64 0.93 -17.41
CA LEU A 322 7.96 0.57 -18.67
C LEU A 322 8.91 0.48 -19.87
N GLN A 323 10.08 1.14 -19.85
CA GLN A 323 11.13 0.91 -20.84
C GLN A 323 11.73 -0.49 -20.71
N ILE A 324 11.87 -1.01 -19.49
CA ILE A 324 12.37 -2.37 -19.22
C ILE A 324 11.30 -3.40 -19.57
N LYS A 325 10.06 -3.17 -19.13
CA LYS A 325 8.94 -4.07 -19.38
C LYS A 325 7.70 -3.25 -19.81
N PRO A 326 7.45 -3.11 -21.13
CA PRO A 326 6.39 -2.24 -21.67
C PRO A 326 4.96 -2.54 -21.23
N ASN A 327 4.69 -3.78 -20.80
CA ASN A 327 3.37 -4.25 -20.37
C ASN A 327 3.35 -4.61 -18.87
N ASP A 328 4.20 -3.97 -18.06
CA ASP A 328 4.17 -4.16 -16.61
C ASP A 328 2.96 -3.46 -15.99
N LEU A 329 1.93 -4.25 -15.67
CA LEU A 329 0.63 -3.74 -15.21
C LEU A 329 0.76 -2.89 -13.95
N ASP A 330 1.57 -3.31 -12.97
CA ASP A 330 1.77 -2.58 -11.72
C ASP A 330 2.35 -1.18 -11.98
N SER A 331 3.34 -1.09 -12.88
CA SER A 331 3.93 0.19 -13.28
C SER A 331 2.93 1.07 -14.02
N MET A 332 2.09 0.49 -14.88
CA MET A 332 1.06 1.22 -15.62
C MET A 332 -0.04 1.77 -14.69
N PHE A 333 -0.50 0.97 -13.73
CA PHE A 333 -1.46 1.43 -12.71
C PHE A 333 -0.88 2.57 -11.90
N GLN A 334 0.32 2.38 -11.33
CA GLN A 334 0.96 3.42 -10.51
C GLN A 334 1.21 4.71 -11.31
N LEU A 335 1.51 4.60 -12.60
CA LEU A 335 1.72 5.77 -13.45
C LEU A 335 0.40 6.49 -13.77
N ALA A 336 -0.66 5.74 -14.09
CA ALA A 336 -2.00 6.30 -14.31
C ALA A 336 -2.52 7.01 -13.06
N ASP A 337 -2.28 6.41 -11.89
CA ASP A 337 -2.63 6.95 -10.58
C ASP A 337 -1.96 8.31 -10.34
N ILE A 338 -0.67 8.42 -10.63
CA ILE A 338 0.08 9.67 -10.48
C ILE A 338 -0.39 10.71 -11.50
N TYR A 339 -0.60 10.34 -12.75
CA TYR A 339 -1.12 11.25 -13.78
C TYR A 339 -2.49 11.83 -13.39
N TYR A 340 -3.41 10.99 -12.93
CA TYR A 340 -4.71 11.46 -12.44
C TYR A 340 -4.57 12.41 -11.24
N SER A 341 -3.74 12.06 -10.24
CA SER A 341 -3.53 12.90 -9.05
C SER A 341 -2.88 14.25 -9.35
N THR A 342 -2.14 14.36 -10.46
CA THR A 342 -1.48 15.60 -10.91
C THR A 342 -2.32 16.38 -11.92
N GLY A 343 -3.51 15.89 -12.26
CA GLY A 343 -4.45 16.52 -13.20
C GLY A 343 -4.16 16.22 -14.69
N ASP A 344 -3.16 15.38 -15.00
CA ASP A 344 -2.91 14.92 -16.37
C ASP A 344 -3.83 13.76 -16.73
N MET A 345 -5.13 14.06 -16.81
CA MET A 345 -6.17 13.06 -17.04
C MET A 345 -6.02 12.37 -18.41
N GLY A 346 -5.43 13.05 -19.41
CA GLY A 346 -5.21 12.48 -20.75
C GLY A 346 -4.17 11.35 -20.74
N GLN A 347 -3.05 11.55 -20.04
CA GLN A 347 -2.05 10.50 -19.86
C GLN A 347 -2.57 9.35 -18.98
N ALA A 348 -3.38 9.66 -17.96
CA ALA A 348 -4.03 8.62 -17.15
C ALA A 348 -4.98 7.74 -17.98
N GLU A 349 -5.81 8.35 -18.83
CA GLU A 349 -6.68 7.64 -19.77
C GLU A 349 -5.87 6.70 -20.69
N GLU A 350 -4.77 7.19 -21.28
CA GLU A 350 -3.92 6.38 -22.15
C GLU A 350 -3.42 5.12 -21.44
N MET A 351 -2.94 5.26 -20.20
CA MET A 351 -2.44 4.13 -19.42
C MET A 351 -3.54 3.10 -19.13
N PHE A 352 -4.74 3.53 -18.68
CA PHE A 352 -5.84 2.60 -18.43
C PHE A 352 -6.32 1.89 -19.70
N ARG A 353 -6.39 2.59 -20.85
CA ARG A 353 -6.70 1.97 -22.14
C ARG A 353 -5.66 0.93 -22.56
N ARG A 354 -4.37 1.18 -22.30
CA ARG A 354 -3.31 0.19 -22.52
C ARG A 354 -3.46 -1.04 -21.60
N ILE A 355 -3.84 -0.85 -20.32
CA ILE A 355 -4.10 -1.97 -19.40
C ILE A 355 -5.24 -2.86 -19.93
N ILE A 356 -6.37 -2.24 -20.31
CA ILE A 356 -7.55 -2.94 -20.87
C ILE A 356 -7.17 -3.74 -22.12
N LYS A 357 -6.33 -3.18 -22.98
CA LYS A 357 -5.84 -3.85 -24.20
C LYS A 357 -4.93 -5.05 -23.89
N ASN A 358 -4.12 -4.97 -22.84
CA ASN A 358 -3.08 -5.95 -22.53
C ASN A 358 -3.57 -7.13 -21.68
N SER A 359 -4.63 -6.95 -20.87
CA SER A 359 -5.14 -7.97 -19.95
C SER A 359 -6.65 -8.23 -20.05
N PRO A 360 -7.21 -8.45 -21.25
CA PRO A 360 -8.67 -8.43 -21.45
C PRO A 360 -9.38 -9.49 -20.60
N GLY A 361 -10.38 -9.04 -19.82
CA GLY A 361 -11.32 -9.91 -19.12
C GLY A 361 -10.91 -10.43 -17.73
N ASP A 362 -9.81 -9.91 -17.15
CA ASP A 362 -9.41 -10.20 -15.76
C ASP A 362 -9.80 -9.07 -14.78
N SER A 363 -9.44 -9.22 -13.50
CA SER A 363 -9.72 -8.20 -12.47
C SER A 363 -8.93 -6.89 -12.67
N ASN A 364 -7.82 -6.93 -13.40
CA ASN A 364 -7.06 -5.74 -13.74
C ASN A 364 -7.82 -4.92 -14.78
N THR A 365 -8.38 -5.56 -15.81
CA THR A 365 -9.25 -4.89 -16.78
C THR A 365 -10.51 -4.34 -16.13
N GLU A 366 -11.14 -5.09 -15.22
CA GLU A 366 -12.26 -4.58 -14.43
C GLU A 366 -11.89 -3.29 -13.70
N THR A 367 -10.76 -3.27 -12.99
CA THR A 367 -10.30 -2.09 -12.25
C THR A 367 -9.95 -0.93 -13.19
N ALA A 368 -9.27 -1.22 -14.29
CA ALA A 368 -8.90 -0.21 -15.28
C ALA A 368 -10.14 0.41 -15.95
N LEU A 369 -11.20 -0.37 -16.20
CA LEU A 369 -12.47 0.14 -16.74
C LEU A 369 -13.19 1.04 -15.74
N ILE A 370 -13.20 0.71 -14.44
CA ILE A 370 -13.79 1.57 -13.41
C ILE A 370 -13.04 2.90 -13.34
N ASN A 371 -11.71 2.88 -13.26
CA ASN A 371 -10.91 4.10 -13.19
C ASN A 371 -10.97 4.92 -14.49
N LEU A 372 -11.00 4.27 -15.65
CA LEU A 372 -11.26 4.92 -16.93
C LEU A 372 -12.63 5.63 -16.92
N GLY A 373 -13.67 4.96 -16.41
CA GLY A 373 -15.00 5.55 -16.27
C GLY A 373 -15.00 6.83 -15.43
N ILE A 374 -14.30 6.82 -14.29
CA ILE A 374 -14.17 8.00 -13.42
C ILE A 374 -13.44 9.14 -14.15
N ILE A 375 -12.31 8.85 -14.79
CA ILE A 375 -11.52 9.84 -15.53
C ILE A 375 -12.35 10.47 -16.66
N LEU A 376 -13.09 9.65 -17.40
CA LEU A 376 -13.94 10.13 -18.48
C LEU A 376 -15.10 10.99 -17.95
N ASP A 377 -15.66 10.65 -16.79
CA ASP A 377 -16.72 11.44 -16.16
C ASP A 377 -16.20 12.81 -15.71
N ASP A 378 -15.02 12.86 -15.10
CA ASP A 378 -14.34 14.09 -14.69
C ASP A 378 -13.92 14.98 -15.88
N MET A 379 -13.73 14.38 -17.06
CA MET A 379 -13.50 15.10 -18.33
C MET A 379 -14.80 15.56 -19.02
N ASP A 380 -15.96 15.45 -18.36
CA ASP A 380 -17.29 15.71 -18.92
C ASP A 380 -17.66 14.79 -20.13
N ARG A 381 -16.97 13.66 -20.29
CA ARG A 381 -17.22 12.63 -21.32
C ARG A 381 -18.13 11.52 -20.80
N HIS A 382 -19.29 11.92 -20.24
CA HIS A 382 -20.20 11.03 -19.51
C HIS A 382 -20.66 9.81 -20.31
N SER A 383 -20.88 9.94 -21.63
CA SER A 383 -21.29 8.81 -22.47
C SER A 383 -20.24 7.70 -22.57
N GLU A 384 -18.96 8.07 -22.67
CA GLU A 384 -17.86 7.12 -22.66
C GLU A 384 -17.62 6.55 -21.26
N ALA A 385 -17.81 7.38 -20.23
CA ALA A 385 -17.75 6.95 -18.83
C ALA A 385 -18.77 5.84 -18.53
N ILE A 386 -20.03 6.06 -18.92
CA ILE A 386 -21.12 5.07 -18.81
C ILE A 386 -20.74 3.78 -19.53
N SER A 387 -20.25 3.87 -20.78
CA SER A 387 -19.83 2.68 -21.54
C SER A 387 -18.70 1.89 -20.87
N ALA A 388 -17.70 2.57 -20.30
CA ALA A 388 -16.60 1.91 -19.59
C ALA A 388 -17.09 1.20 -18.31
N LEU A 389 -17.98 1.85 -17.56
CA LEU A 389 -18.54 1.30 -16.32
C LEU A 389 -19.50 0.13 -16.57
N GLU A 390 -20.30 0.18 -17.63
CA GLU A 390 -21.13 -0.94 -18.07
C GLU A 390 -20.28 -2.14 -18.48
N GLN A 391 -19.14 -1.92 -19.15
CA GLN A 391 -18.18 -2.97 -19.43
C GLN A 391 -17.59 -3.56 -18.14
N ALA A 392 -17.23 -2.74 -17.15
CA ALA A 392 -16.75 -3.23 -15.86
C ALA A 392 -17.80 -4.11 -15.14
N ILE A 393 -19.07 -3.69 -15.16
CA ILE A 393 -20.20 -4.46 -14.60
C ILE A 393 -20.41 -5.77 -15.36
N SER A 394 -20.21 -5.77 -16.68
CA SER A 394 -20.33 -7.00 -17.47
C SER A 394 -19.28 -8.05 -17.09
N LEU A 395 -18.07 -7.61 -16.70
CA LEU A 395 -17.01 -8.49 -16.20
C LEU A 395 -17.30 -8.97 -14.77
N ASN A 396 -17.76 -8.06 -13.91
CA ASN A 396 -18.11 -8.38 -12.54
C ASN A 396 -19.44 -7.74 -12.11
N PRO A 397 -20.56 -8.47 -12.27
CA PRO A 397 -21.89 -7.97 -11.92
C PRO A 397 -22.11 -7.73 -10.41
N LYS A 398 -21.13 -8.06 -9.56
CA LYS A 398 -21.16 -7.87 -8.10
C LYS A 398 -20.25 -6.73 -7.62
N ASN A 399 -19.58 -6.00 -8.51
CA ASN A 399 -18.74 -4.88 -8.11
C ASN A 399 -19.60 -3.67 -7.73
N GLU A 400 -19.72 -3.40 -6.44
CA GLU A 400 -20.48 -2.28 -5.91
C GLU A 400 -19.92 -0.90 -6.36
N ASN A 401 -18.59 -0.73 -6.43
CA ASN A 401 -17.98 0.53 -6.87
C ASN A 401 -18.35 0.86 -8.32
N ALA A 402 -18.43 -0.16 -9.19
CA ALA A 402 -18.79 0.05 -10.59
C ALA A 402 -20.22 0.61 -10.72
N TYR A 403 -21.18 0.05 -9.98
CA TYR A 403 -22.55 0.60 -9.93
C TYR A 403 -22.61 1.99 -9.30
N TYR A 404 -21.82 2.24 -8.24
CA TYR A 404 -21.79 3.55 -7.60
C TYR A 404 -21.32 4.65 -8.57
N ASN A 405 -20.19 4.41 -9.24
CA ASN A 405 -19.63 5.35 -10.21
C ASN A 405 -20.52 5.45 -11.47
N LEU A 406 -21.20 4.37 -11.88
CA LEU A 406 -22.19 4.44 -12.96
C LEU A 406 -23.36 5.35 -12.58
N GLY A 407 -23.79 5.30 -11.31
CA GLY A 407 -24.80 6.22 -10.82
C GLY A 407 -24.36 7.68 -10.84
N LEU A 408 -23.09 7.96 -10.51
CA LEU A 408 -22.51 9.30 -10.64
C LEU A 408 -22.48 9.77 -12.11
N ALA A 409 -22.01 8.94 -13.02
CA ALA A 409 -21.96 9.27 -14.44
C ALA A 409 -23.38 9.55 -15.02
N TYR A 410 -24.39 8.79 -14.60
CA TYR A 410 -25.79 9.06 -14.96
C TYR A 410 -26.35 10.33 -14.31
N LYS A 411 -25.94 10.68 -13.08
CA LYS A 411 -26.31 11.97 -12.46
C LYS A 411 -25.76 13.13 -13.30
N ASN A 412 -24.48 13.04 -13.67
CA ASN A 412 -23.76 14.07 -14.41
C ASN A 412 -24.24 14.18 -15.86
N SER A 413 -24.66 13.08 -16.50
CA SER A 413 -25.29 13.09 -17.82
C SER A 413 -26.73 13.64 -17.85
N GLY A 414 -27.31 13.96 -16.69
CA GLY A 414 -28.69 14.46 -16.58
C GLY A 414 -29.76 13.36 -16.59
N GLU A 415 -29.40 12.12 -16.25
CA GLU A 415 -30.28 10.95 -16.18
C GLU A 415 -30.49 10.45 -14.73
N PRO A 416 -31.13 11.25 -13.86
CA PRO A 416 -31.17 10.97 -12.42
C PRO A 416 -31.94 9.71 -12.02
N THR A 417 -32.92 9.27 -12.82
CA THR A 417 -33.64 8.01 -12.55
C THR A 417 -32.68 6.82 -12.62
N LYS A 418 -31.84 6.77 -13.66
CA LYS A 418 -30.81 5.73 -13.79
C LYS A 418 -29.74 5.87 -12.73
N ALA A 419 -29.40 7.09 -12.31
CA ALA A 419 -28.47 7.32 -11.21
C ALA A 419 -28.95 6.63 -9.91
N ILE A 420 -30.20 6.89 -9.51
CA ILE A 420 -30.80 6.32 -8.30
C ILE A 420 -30.92 4.79 -8.42
N GLU A 421 -31.29 4.26 -9.59
CA GLU A 421 -31.35 2.80 -9.82
C GLU A 421 -30.00 2.13 -9.59
N ASN A 422 -28.92 2.72 -10.12
CA ASN A 422 -27.57 2.20 -9.96
C ASN A 422 -27.06 2.32 -8.53
N TRP A 423 -27.30 3.43 -7.83
CA TRP A 423 -26.94 3.54 -6.41
C TRP A 423 -27.74 2.59 -5.51
N ARG A 424 -29.02 2.34 -5.81
CA ARG A 424 -29.81 1.30 -5.12
C ARG A 424 -29.22 -0.09 -5.37
N LYS A 425 -28.77 -0.36 -6.59
CA LYS A 425 -28.09 -1.61 -6.91
C LYS A 425 -26.77 -1.75 -6.16
N ALA A 426 -25.94 -0.70 -6.13
CA ALA A 426 -24.71 -0.63 -5.33
C ALA A 426 -24.99 -0.92 -3.85
N ASN A 427 -25.99 -0.24 -3.27
CA ASN A 427 -26.42 -0.46 -1.88
C ASN A 427 -26.94 -1.89 -1.64
N SER A 428 -27.63 -2.51 -2.60
CA SER A 428 -28.10 -3.90 -2.46
C SER A 428 -26.96 -4.93 -2.47
N LEU A 429 -25.84 -4.61 -3.13
CA LEU A 429 -24.65 -5.46 -3.18
C LEU A 429 -23.81 -5.33 -1.91
N ASN A 430 -23.69 -4.12 -1.36
CA ASN A 430 -23.01 -3.87 -0.10
C ASN A 430 -23.76 -2.83 0.77
N PRO A 431 -24.69 -3.29 1.64
CA PRO A 431 -25.50 -2.42 2.48
C PRO A 431 -24.74 -1.69 3.61
N GLU A 432 -23.55 -2.19 3.97
CA GLU A 432 -22.71 -1.60 5.02
C GLU A 432 -22.00 -0.32 4.55
N VAL A 433 -21.98 -0.06 3.24
CA VAL A 433 -21.31 1.08 2.64
C VAL A 433 -22.30 2.25 2.51
N SER A 434 -22.31 3.10 3.54
CA SER A 434 -23.24 4.23 3.68
C SER A 434 -23.27 5.19 2.50
N ARG A 435 -22.13 5.42 1.82
CA ARG A 435 -22.04 6.34 0.66
C ARG A 435 -23.03 6.02 -0.46
N ASN A 436 -23.42 4.75 -0.63
CA ASN A 436 -24.33 4.35 -1.71
C ASN A 436 -25.72 4.91 -1.49
N ARG A 437 -26.21 4.79 -0.25
CA ARG A 437 -27.50 5.36 0.15
C ARG A 437 -27.41 6.85 0.38
N GLU A 438 -26.26 7.34 0.87
CA GLU A 438 -25.98 8.76 1.02
C GLU A 438 -26.11 9.51 -0.31
N ALA A 439 -25.58 8.96 -1.42
CA ALA A 439 -25.71 9.59 -2.74
C ALA A 439 -27.18 9.76 -3.17
N ILE A 440 -28.05 8.80 -2.84
CA ILE A 440 -29.49 8.88 -3.08
C ILE A 440 -30.11 9.98 -2.20
N ALA A 441 -29.75 10.01 -0.91
CA ALA A 441 -30.25 10.98 0.06
C ALA A 441 -29.81 12.43 -0.28
N ASP A 442 -28.54 12.61 -0.66
CA ASP A 442 -27.97 13.86 -1.13
C ASP A 442 -28.72 14.35 -2.38
N TYR A 443 -28.96 13.47 -3.36
CA TYR A 443 -29.74 13.82 -4.55
C TYR A 443 -31.15 14.32 -4.19
N TYR A 444 -31.86 13.64 -3.28
CA TYR A 444 -33.17 14.08 -2.83
C TYR A 444 -33.13 15.41 -2.08
N LEU A 445 -32.13 15.62 -1.21
CA LEU A 445 -31.94 16.85 -0.46
C LEU A 445 -31.68 18.04 -1.40
N GLU A 446 -30.77 17.86 -2.37
CA GLU A 446 -30.43 18.82 -3.40
C GLU A 446 -31.66 19.21 -4.24
N ASN A 447 -32.49 18.25 -4.60
CA ASN A 447 -33.68 18.47 -5.44
C ASN A 447 -34.96 18.76 -4.64
N ARG A 448 -34.84 19.09 -3.34
CA ARG A 448 -35.94 19.49 -2.45
C ARG A 448 -36.99 18.41 -2.15
N PHE A 449 -36.66 17.14 -2.42
CA PHE A 449 -37.44 15.97 -2.02
C PHE A 449 -37.11 15.61 -0.56
N TYR A 450 -37.44 16.52 0.36
CA TYR A 450 -36.95 16.46 1.73
C TYR A 450 -37.46 15.24 2.52
N GLN A 451 -38.68 14.76 2.22
CA GLN A 451 -39.23 13.59 2.90
C GLN A 451 -38.48 12.31 2.52
N GLU A 452 -38.13 12.17 1.24
CA GLU A 452 -37.35 11.09 0.69
C GLU A 452 -35.91 11.13 1.22
N ALA A 453 -35.30 12.32 1.26
CA ALA A 453 -33.99 12.51 1.91
C ALA A 453 -34.00 12.08 3.38
N VAL A 454 -35.01 12.50 4.17
CA VAL A 454 -35.16 12.07 5.58
C VAL A 454 -35.22 10.56 5.68
N LYS A 455 -35.99 9.89 4.81
CA LYS A 455 -36.12 8.43 4.81
C LYS A 455 -34.77 7.76 4.56
N GLU A 456 -34.06 8.16 3.51
CA GLU A 456 -32.79 7.53 3.14
C GLU A 456 -31.70 7.76 4.20
N TYR A 457 -31.55 8.98 4.73
CA TYR A 457 -30.61 9.23 5.82
C TYR A 457 -30.97 8.49 7.11
N SER A 458 -32.26 8.42 7.46
CA SER A 458 -32.69 7.69 8.65
C SER A 458 -32.40 6.20 8.54
N ASP A 459 -32.50 5.62 7.33
CA ASP A 459 -32.14 4.23 7.09
C ASP A 459 -30.63 3.96 7.24
N ILE A 460 -29.76 4.91 6.87
CA ILE A 460 -28.31 4.82 7.16
C ILE A 460 -28.08 4.80 8.67
N LEU A 461 -28.74 5.69 9.41
CA LEU A 461 -28.55 5.79 10.87
C LEU A 461 -29.17 4.62 11.65
N ARG A 462 -30.07 3.85 11.04
CA ARG A 462 -30.60 2.60 11.63
C ARG A 462 -29.54 1.51 11.67
N THR A 463 -28.65 1.43 10.68
CA THR A 463 -27.56 0.45 10.65
C THR A 463 -26.36 0.96 11.43
N ASN A 464 -25.99 2.23 11.25
CA ASN A 464 -24.86 2.87 11.94
C ASN A 464 -25.24 4.24 12.49
N ASN A 465 -25.62 4.29 13.77
CA ASN A 465 -26.05 5.54 14.42
C ASN A 465 -24.87 6.48 14.76
N SER A 466 -23.61 6.08 14.58
CA SER A 466 -22.43 6.90 14.91
C SER A 466 -21.91 7.74 13.73
N GLU A 467 -22.65 7.83 12.62
CA GLU A 467 -22.29 8.67 11.47
C GLU A 467 -22.78 10.11 11.64
N TYR A 468 -22.05 10.91 12.42
CA TYR A 468 -22.43 12.29 12.76
C TYR A 468 -22.57 13.20 11.53
N LYS A 469 -21.77 13.01 10.49
CA LYS A 469 -21.93 13.74 9.21
C LYS A 469 -23.30 13.51 8.59
N ILE A 470 -23.82 12.28 8.66
CA ILE A 470 -25.16 11.94 8.17
C ILE A 470 -26.24 12.58 9.04
N LYS A 471 -26.06 12.63 10.37
CA LYS A 471 -26.98 13.36 11.28
C LYS A 471 -27.03 14.85 10.96
N LEU A 472 -25.88 15.46 10.67
CA LEU A 472 -25.80 16.85 10.25
C LEU A 472 -26.57 17.07 8.93
N LYS A 473 -26.48 16.18 7.95
CA LYS A 473 -27.25 16.26 6.69
C LYS A 473 -28.75 15.99 6.89
N LEU A 474 -29.10 15.02 7.74
CA LEU A 474 -30.48 14.72 8.11
C LEU A 474 -31.15 15.92 8.81
N SER A 475 -30.41 16.63 9.66
CA SER A 475 -30.90 17.87 10.28
C SER A 475 -31.23 18.95 9.25
N ASP A 476 -30.49 19.05 8.13
CA ASP A 476 -30.83 19.98 7.05
C ASP A 476 -32.16 19.60 6.41
N ALA A 477 -32.39 18.31 6.15
CA ALA A 477 -33.65 17.83 5.60
C ALA A 477 -34.83 18.16 6.54
N TYR A 478 -34.67 17.94 7.86
CA TYR A 478 -35.68 18.31 8.86
C TYR A 478 -35.91 19.81 8.96
N MET A 479 -34.85 20.63 8.92
CA MET A 479 -34.96 22.08 8.94
C MET A 479 -35.74 22.60 7.74
N ASN A 480 -35.49 22.05 6.54
CA ASN A 480 -36.24 22.42 5.33
C ASN A 480 -37.72 21.98 5.38
N LEU A 481 -38.03 20.86 6.06
CA LEU A 481 -39.40 20.45 6.37
C LEU A 481 -40.06 21.25 7.50
N LYS A 482 -39.33 22.16 8.15
CA LYS A 482 -39.73 22.88 9.39
C LYS A 482 -40.01 21.94 10.56
N SER A 483 -39.46 20.73 10.53
CA SER A 483 -39.48 19.75 11.63
C SER A 483 -38.36 20.04 12.63
N PHE A 484 -38.42 21.22 13.25
CA PHE A 484 -37.33 21.74 14.10
C PHE A 484 -37.02 20.87 15.31
N GLU A 485 -38.02 20.22 15.92
CA GLU A 485 -37.81 19.29 17.04
C GLU A 485 -36.97 18.07 16.63
N SER A 486 -37.20 17.53 15.43
CA SER A 486 -36.42 16.42 14.89
C SER A 486 -35.01 16.84 14.53
N ALA A 487 -34.83 18.04 13.96
CA ALA A 487 -33.51 18.61 13.71
C ALA A 487 -32.72 18.81 15.01
N GLU A 488 -33.34 19.41 16.03
CA GLU A 488 -32.75 19.62 17.36
C GLU A 488 -32.28 18.29 17.97
N LYS A 489 -33.11 17.25 17.90
CA LYS A 489 -32.77 15.93 18.43
C LYS A 489 -31.48 15.37 17.82
N GLU A 490 -31.35 15.39 16.49
CA GLU A 490 -30.15 14.86 15.83
C GLU A 490 -28.91 15.72 16.10
N LEU A 491 -29.06 17.04 16.18
CA LEU A 491 -27.96 17.96 16.47
C LEU A 491 -27.44 17.80 17.91
N LEU A 492 -28.33 17.65 18.89
CA LEU A 492 -27.94 17.38 20.28
C LEU A 492 -27.22 16.03 20.41
N ASP A 493 -27.63 15.02 19.64
CA ASP A 493 -26.94 13.73 19.63
C ASP A 493 -25.50 13.85 19.10
N VAL A 494 -25.28 14.66 18.05
CA VAL A 494 -23.93 14.99 17.57
C VAL A 494 -23.12 15.69 18.66
N LEU A 495 -23.69 16.69 19.34
CA LEU A 495 -23.01 17.44 20.39
C LEU A 495 -22.63 16.60 21.61
N ASN A 496 -23.45 15.61 21.96
CA ASN A 496 -23.21 14.76 23.11
C ASN A 496 -22.19 13.64 22.83
N ASN A 497 -22.04 13.22 21.57
CA ASN A 497 -21.32 11.99 21.24
C ASN A 497 -20.15 12.15 20.25
N SER A 498 -20.13 13.18 19.40
CA SER A 498 -18.99 13.43 18.49
C SER A 498 -17.80 14.03 19.25
N LYS A 499 -16.60 13.60 18.88
CA LYS A 499 -15.33 14.18 19.37
C LYS A 499 -14.65 15.07 18.33
N ASP A 500 -15.21 15.15 17.12
CA ASP A 500 -14.67 15.95 16.05
C ASP A 500 -15.10 17.41 16.23
N ALA A 501 -14.13 18.31 16.40
CA ALA A 501 -14.40 19.73 16.61
C ALA A 501 -15.18 20.37 15.45
N ASN A 502 -15.00 19.88 14.22
CA ASN A 502 -15.73 20.35 13.05
C ASN A 502 -17.20 19.90 13.09
N ASP A 503 -17.48 18.67 13.51
CA ASP A 503 -18.87 18.20 13.70
C ASP A 503 -19.58 19.04 14.77
N LEU A 504 -18.91 19.28 15.90
CA LEU A 504 -19.45 20.06 17.01
C LEU A 504 -19.74 21.51 16.59
N LYS A 505 -18.79 22.14 15.88
CA LYS A 505 -18.95 23.49 15.32
C LYS A 505 -20.17 23.57 14.40
N ILE A 506 -20.28 22.65 13.44
CA ILE A 506 -21.40 22.62 12.50
C ILE A 506 -22.72 22.38 13.25
N ALA A 507 -22.72 21.49 14.25
CA ALA A 507 -23.91 21.20 15.05
C ALA A 507 -24.40 22.42 15.83
N HIS A 508 -23.52 23.13 16.55
CA HIS A 508 -23.85 24.37 17.25
C HIS A 508 -24.43 25.43 16.31
N ARG A 509 -23.80 25.62 15.14
CA ARG A 509 -24.26 26.58 14.12
C ARG A 509 -25.67 26.25 13.63
N LYS A 510 -25.95 24.98 13.33
CA LYS A 510 -27.28 24.53 12.88
C LYS A 510 -28.31 24.63 14.01
N LEU A 511 -27.93 24.30 15.24
CA LEU A 511 -28.82 24.39 16.40
C LEU A 511 -29.20 25.85 16.71
N ALA A 512 -28.27 26.78 16.54
CA ALA A 512 -28.55 28.21 16.61
C ALA A 512 -29.62 28.63 15.58
N LEU A 513 -29.53 28.13 14.34
CA LEU A 513 -30.53 28.40 13.30
C LEU A 513 -31.89 27.77 13.60
N VAL A 514 -31.91 26.55 14.14
CA VAL A 514 -33.14 25.87 14.59
C VAL A 514 -33.84 26.71 15.67
N TYR A 515 -33.12 27.16 16.68
CA TYR A 515 -33.68 28.00 17.74
C TYR A 515 -34.07 29.41 17.28
N ALA A 516 -33.32 30.01 16.35
CA ALA A 516 -33.66 31.30 15.76
C ALA A 516 -34.94 31.24 14.92
N SER A 517 -35.23 30.07 14.32
CA SER A 517 -36.45 29.83 13.53
C SER A 517 -37.67 29.46 14.40
N GLY A 518 -37.47 29.21 15.69
CA GLY A 518 -38.51 28.83 16.64
C GLY A 518 -39.23 30.02 17.30
N ASP A 519 -40.01 29.71 18.34
CA ASP A 519 -40.67 30.72 19.19
C ASP A 519 -39.63 31.68 19.82
N THR A 520 -40.03 32.93 20.02
CA THR A 520 -39.29 34.00 20.74
C THR A 520 -38.62 33.56 22.03
N ARG A 521 -39.20 32.56 22.73
CA ARG A 521 -38.63 31.96 23.95
C ARG A 521 -37.27 31.29 23.73
N PHE A 522 -36.92 30.92 22.51
CA PHE A 522 -35.66 30.26 22.18
C PHE A 522 -34.54 31.23 21.76
N LYS A 523 -34.80 32.55 21.71
CA LYS A 523 -33.78 33.55 21.34
C LYS A 523 -32.51 33.49 22.20
N ALA A 524 -32.66 33.25 23.51
CA ALA A 524 -31.52 33.11 24.41
C ALA A 524 -30.68 31.87 24.09
N LYS A 525 -31.33 30.74 23.78
CA LYS A 525 -30.64 29.51 23.35
C LYS A 525 -29.94 29.69 22.01
N ALA A 526 -30.62 30.30 21.03
CA ALA A 526 -30.04 30.59 19.72
C ALA A 526 -28.73 31.38 19.85
N LYS A 527 -28.71 32.38 20.74
CA LYS A 527 -27.52 33.19 21.01
C LYS A 527 -26.40 32.37 21.65
N ASP A 528 -26.70 31.57 22.67
CA ASP A 528 -25.70 30.73 23.35
C ASP A 528 -25.05 29.72 22.39
N GLU A 529 -25.86 29.02 21.59
CA GLU A 529 -25.37 28.07 20.60
C GLU A 529 -24.54 28.74 19.50
N ALA A 530 -24.95 29.93 19.04
CA ALA A 530 -24.18 30.67 18.04
C ALA A 530 -22.81 31.13 18.58
N TYR A 531 -22.75 31.55 19.85
CA TYR A 531 -21.47 31.87 20.50
C TYR A 531 -20.57 30.64 20.60
N ARG A 532 -21.11 29.49 21.05
CA ARG A 532 -20.35 28.24 21.16
C ARG A 532 -19.75 27.84 19.80
N GLY A 533 -20.55 27.86 18.74
CA GLY A 533 -20.08 27.56 17.38
C GLY A 533 -18.94 28.46 16.92
N ALA A 534 -19.07 29.78 17.09
CA ALA A 534 -18.03 30.74 16.69
C ALA A 534 -16.75 30.71 17.56
N HIS A 535 -16.82 30.19 18.79
CA HIS A 535 -15.65 30.08 19.68
C HIS A 535 -14.85 28.78 19.47
N ILE A 536 -15.46 27.71 18.96
CA ILE A 536 -14.75 26.44 18.69
C ILE A 536 -13.67 26.64 17.63
N ASP A 537 -13.97 27.42 16.59
CA ASP A 537 -13.08 27.72 15.49
C ASP A 537 -13.22 29.21 15.13
N PRO A 538 -12.32 30.06 15.64
CA PRO A 538 -12.35 31.50 15.39
C PRO A 538 -12.17 31.89 13.91
N ASP A 539 -11.68 30.98 13.06
CA ASP A 539 -11.48 31.22 11.63
C ASP A 539 -12.69 30.79 10.79
N ASP A 540 -13.73 30.17 11.41
CA ASP A 540 -14.97 29.82 10.72
C ASP A 540 -15.89 31.03 10.52
N MET A 541 -15.70 31.69 9.38
CA MET A 541 -16.48 32.86 8.97
C MET A 541 -17.97 32.56 8.81
N GLU A 542 -18.37 31.32 8.50
CA GLU A 542 -19.79 30.96 8.45
C GLU A 542 -20.42 30.96 9.85
N SER A 543 -19.72 30.43 10.86
CA SER A 543 -20.21 30.48 12.26
C SER A 543 -20.31 31.91 12.78
N LYS A 544 -19.33 32.78 12.47
CA LYS A 544 -19.40 34.22 12.78
C LYS A 544 -20.57 34.91 12.10
N LEU A 545 -20.84 34.57 10.83
CA LEU A 545 -21.98 35.12 10.09
C LEU A 545 -23.31 34.75 10.75
N ILE A 546 -23.46 33.50 11.21
CA ILE A 546 -24.67 33.06 11.94
C ILE A 546 -24.77 33.76 13.30
N LEU A 547 -23.68 33.89 14.05
CA LEU A 547 -23.67 34.64 15.31
C LEU A 547 -24.12 36.09 15.10
N ALA A 548 -23.55 36.79 14.12
CA ALA A 548 -23.95 38.15 13.80
C ALA A 548 -25.44 38.25 13.45
N LYS A 549 -25.97 37.33 12.65
CA LYS A 549 -27.39 37.29 12.31
C LYS A 549 -28.28 37.12 13.55
N VAL A 550 -27.96 36.18 14.43
CA VAL A 550 -28.70 35.94 15.67
C VAL A 550 -28.64 37.16 16.61
N LEU A 551 -27.50 37.84 16.68
CA LEU A 551 -27.33 39.06 17.46
C LEU A 551 -28.17 40.23 16.90
N ILE A 552 -28.23 40.38 15.58
CA ILE A 552 -29.07 41.40 14.92
C ILE A 552 -30.55 41.16 15.24
N ASP A 553 -31.01 39.91 15.19
CA ASP A 553 -32.40 39.52 15.41
C ASP A 553 -32.83 39.60 16.90
N SER A 554 -31.87 39.78 17.82
CA SER A 554 -32.14 40.05 19.24
C SER A 554 -32.73 41.45 19.46
N GLY A 555 -32.39 42.40 18.59
CA GLY A 555 -32.87 43.79 18.65
C GLY A 555 -32.14 44.69 19.67
N SER A 556 -31.25 44.13 20.50
CA SER A 556 -30.46 44.91 21.47
C SER A 556 -29.39 45.76 20.76
N LEU A 557 -29.18 47.00 21.22
CA LEU A 557 -28.09 47.83 20.73
C LEU A 557 -26.72 47.18 21.01
N MET A 558 -26.54 46.62 22.21
CA MET A 558 -25.28 45.98 22.59
C MET A 558 -24.98 44.72 21.76
N ASP A 559 -25.98 43.91 21.45
CA ASP A 559 -25.79 42.75 20.58
C ASP A 559 -25.51 43.18 19.13
N ARG A 560 -26.12 44.29 18.65
CA ARG A 560 -25.81 44.86 17.32
C ARG A 560 -24.37 45.36 17.19
N GLU A 561 -23.83 46.04 18.20
CA GLU A 561 -22.43 46.46 18.18
C GLU A 561 -21.48 45.25 18.10
N LYS A 562 -21.75 44.19 18.86
CA LYS A 562 -21.00 42.93 18.75
C LYS A 562 -21.13 42.27 17.37
N ALA A 563 -22.32 42.34 16.76
CA ALA A 563 -22.51 41.85 15.40
C ALA A 563 -21.66 42.65 14.39
N ILE A 564 -21.54 43.97 14.57
CA ILE A 564 -20.66 44.81 13.73
C ILE A 564 -19.20 44.37 13.85
N ASP A 565 -18.73 44.07 15.06
CA ASP A 565 -17.36 43.58 15.29
C ASP A 565 -17.11 42.26 14.54
N GLU A 566 -18.00 41.27 14.70
CA GLU A 566 -17.88 39.98 14.03
C GLU A 566 -17.94 40.10 12.50
N LEU A 567 -18.87 40.89 11.97
CA LEU A 567 -19.01 41.09 10.53
C LEU A 567 -17.81 41.85 9.94
N SER A 568 -17.22 42.78 10.71
CA SER A 568 -16.02 43.51 10.31
C SER A 568 -14.82 42.59 10.13
N ILE A 569 -14.74 41.51 10.91
CA ILE A 569 -13.71 40.46 10.74
C ILE A 569 -13.93 39.74 9.40
N ILE A 570 -15.18 39.35 9.10
CA ILE A 570 -15.52 38.61 7.88
C ILE A 570 -15.15 39.41 6.62
N VAL A 571 -15.56 40.69 6.54
CA VAL A 571 -15.32 41.52 5.34
C VAL A 571 -13.85 41.92 5.15
N ARG A 572 -13.01 41.78 6.18
CA ARG A 572 -11.56 41.99 6.10
C ARG A 572 -10.78 40.70 5.79
N SER A 573 -11.46 39.56 5.85
CA SER A 573 -10.86 38.24 5.62
C SER A 573 -11.07 37.80 4.17
N GLU A 574 -10.19 36.93 3.68
CA GLU A 574 -10.34 36.35 2.35
C GLU A 574 -11.41 35.24 2.39
N VAL A 575 -12.63 35.59 1.97
CA VAL A 575 -13.80 34.69 1.99
C VAL A 575 -14.48 34.60 0.64
N LYS A 576 -15.33 33.58 0.47
CA LYS A 576 -16.14 33.42 -0.74
C LYS A 576 -17.02 34.68 -0.96
N PRO A 577 -17.20 35.15 -2.22
CA PRO A 577 -17.98 36.36 -2.51
C PRO A 577 -19.38 36.37 -1.89
N LYS A 578 -20.07 35.22 -1.87
CA LYS A 578 -21.39 35.08 -1.24
C LYS A 578 -21.39 35.32 0.28
N ILE A 579 -20.35 34.87 0.97
CA ILE A 579 -20.21 35.07 2.42
C ILE A 579 -19.94 36.55 2.70
N ALA A 580 -19.03 37.17 1.93
CA ALA A 580 -18.77 38.60 2.02
C ALA A 580 -20.03 39.43 1.72
N ALA A 581 -20.78 39.09 0.68
CA ALA A 581 -22.02 39.78 0.31
C ALA A 581 -23.05 39.76 1.45
N LEU A 582 -23.26 38.59 2.09
CA LEU A 582 -24.14 38.48 3.25
C LEU A 582 -23.62 39.29 4.44
N ALA A 583 -22.30 39.28 4.69
CA ALA A 583 -21.72 40.05 5.78
C ALA A 583 -21.93 41.56 5.59
N TYR A 584 -21.74 42.07 4.37
CA TYR A 584 -22.03 43.46 4.03
C TYR A 584 -23.52 43.82 4.16
N ASN A 585 -24.42 42.93 3.75
CA ASN A 585 -25.86 43.15 3.96
C ASN A 585 -26.20 43.26 5.46
N TYR A 586 -25.63 42.38 6.30
CA TYR A 586 -25.85 42.41 7.74
C TYR A 586 -25.21 43.62 8.42
N LEU A 587 -24.03 44.09 7.97
CA LEU A 587 -23.45 45.35 8.42
C LEU A 587 -24.35 46.54 8.10
N GLY A 588 -24.88 46.55 6.87
CA GLY A 588 -25.86 47.54 6.44
C GLY A 588 -27.10 47.56 7.33
N LEU A 589 -27.62 46.39 7.70
CA LEU A 589 -28.76 46.27 8.63
C LEU A 589 -28.43 46.80 10.03
N CYS A 590 -27.23 46.54 10.56
CA CYS A 590 -26.80 47.11 11.84
C CYS A 590 -26.79 48.63 11.81
N TYR A 591 -26.10 49.23 10.82
CA TYR A 591 -26.02 50.68 10.66
C TYR A 591 -27.39 51.31 10.42
N TYR A 592 -28.24 50.66 9.62
CA TYR A 592 -29.61 51.11 9.37
C TYR A 592 -30.41 51.19 10.68
N LYS A 593 -30.38 50.12 11.48
CA LYS A 593 -31.07 50.10 12.78
C LYS A 593 -30.46 51.06 13.81
N ASN A 594 -29.18 51.45 13.65
CA ASN A 594 -28.50 52.45 14.48
C ASN A 594 -28.81 53.90 14.03
N GLY A 595 -29.52 54.10 12.91
CA GLY A 595 -29.79 55.43 12.35
C GLY A 595 -28.64 55.99 11.50
N GLU A 596 -27.61 55.20 11.22
CA GLU A 596 -26.43 55.58 10.42
C GLU A 596 -26.68 55.35 8.92
N TYR A 597 -27.71 56.01 8.38
CA TYR A 597 -28.27 55.67 7.07
C TYR A 597 -27.27 55.76 5.90
N LYS A 598 -26.35 56.73 5.91
CA LYS A 598 -25.31 56.84 4.87
C LYS A 598 -24.37 55.63 4.85
N ARG A 599 -23.97 55.14 6.04
CA ARG A 599 -23.12 53.95 6.15
C ARG A 599 -23.90 52.71 5.72
N ALA A 600 -25.15 52.59 6.17
CA ALA A 600 -26.03 51.50 5.77
C ALA A 600 -26.16 51.37 4.25
N LEU A 601 -26.44 52.49 3.55
CA LEU A 601 -26.56 52.52 2.09
C LEU A 601 -25.28 52.09 1.36
N ARG A 602 -24.11 52.42 1.91
CA ARG A 602 -22.81 51.99 1.36
C ARG A 602 -22.63 50.48 1.50
N GLU A 603 -22.89 49.92 2.68
CA GLU A 603 -22.71 48.48 2.88
C GLU A 603 -23.71 47.64 2.09
N PHE A 604 -24.95 48.10 1.93
CA PHE A 604 -25.89 47.42 1.03
C PHE A 604 -25.43 47.47 -0.44
N GLN A 605 -24.77 48.56 -0.87
CA GLN A 605 -24.19 48.62 -2.21
C GLN A 605 -23.03 47.62 -2.36
N ASN A 606 -22.11 47.58 -1.41
CA ASN A 606 -21.01 46.60 -1.40
C ASN A 606 -21.52 45.15 -1.49
N SER A 607 -22.61 44.85 -0.77
CA SER A 607 -23.29 43.55 -0.82
C SER A 607 -23.81 43.21 -2.22
N ILE A 608 -24.51 44.16 -2.87
CA ILE A 608 -25.06 43.99 -4.21
C ILE A 608 -23.96 43.83 -5.27
N ASP A 609 -22.86 44.57 -5.13
CA ASP A 609 -21.73 44.49 -6.07
C ASP A 609 -21.05 43.12 -6.02
N LEU A 610 -21.04 42.47 -4.86
CA LEU A 610 -20.49 41.12 -4.66
C LEU A 610 -21.45 40.00 -5.04
N ASP A 611 -22.75 40.17 -4.78
CA ASP A 611 -23.79 39.23 -5.18
C ASP A 611 -25.04 39.96 -5.71
N PRO A 612 -25.09 40.25 -7.03
CA PRO A 612 -26.25 40.91 -7.64
C PRO A 612 -27.56 40.13 -7.53
N SER A 613 -27.51 38.84 -7.17
CA SER A 613 -28.69 37.98 -7.02
C SER A 613 -29.32 38.03 -5.62
N LEU A 614 -28.65 38.69 -4.65
CA LEU A 614 -29.12 38.78 -3.27
C LEU A 614 -30.25 39.81 -3.13
N THR A 615 -31.49 39.38 -3.34
CA THR A 615 -32.68 40.24 -3.33
C THR A 615 -32.87 41.01 -2.01
N GLU A 616 -32.55 40.38 -0.88
CA GLU A 616 -32.67 40.99 0.45
C GLU A 616 -31.87 42.30 0.58
N ALA A 617 -30.69 42.37 -0.03
CA ALA A 617 -29.84 43.56 0.01
C ALA A 617 -30.50 44.76 -0.70
N TYR A 618 -31.21 44.52 -1.82
CA TYR A 618 -31.95 45.56 -2.52
C TYR A 618 -33.15 46.07 -1.69
N GLU A 619 -33.87 45.16 -1.04
CA GLU A 619 -35.00 45.50 -0.18
C GLU A 619 -34.55 46.34 1.01
N ASN A 620 -33.49 45.89 1.70
CA ASN A 620 -32.91 46.60 2.83
C ASN A 620 -32.37 47.98 2.42
N LYS A 621 -31.70 48.08 1.26
CA LYS A 621 -31.23 49.36 0.71
C LYS A 621 -32.37 50.33 0.43
N ARG A 622 -33.48 49.84 -0.15
CA ARG A 622 -34.66 50.66 -0.43
C ARG A 622 -35.27 51.20 0.86
N ALA A 623 -35.42 50.35 1.87
CA ALA A 623 -35.92 50.76 3.19
C ALA A 623 -35.00 51.83 3.82
N ALA A 624 -33.69 51.61 3.82
CA ALA A 624 -32.72 52.56 4.36
C ALA A 624 -32.71 53.90 3.62
N ARG A 625 -32.92 53.90 2.30
CA ARG A 625 -33.00 55.13 1.50
C ARG A 625 -34.22 55.97 1.88
N ALA A 626 -35.39 55.33 2.00
CA ALA A 626 -36.60 56.02 2.41
C ALA A 626 -36.45 56.67 3.80
N SER A 627 -35.88 55.95 4.77
CA SER A 627 -35.62 56.52 6.10
C SER A 627 -34.57 57.63 6.11
N TYR A 628 -33.59 57.57 5.20
CA TYR A 628 -32.59 58.62 5.05
C TYR A 628 -33.21 59.91 4.52
N GLU A 629 -34.03 59.83 3.47
CA GLU A 629 -34.74 60.97 2.87
C GLU A 629 -35.66 61.64 3.91
N ASP A 630 -36.47 60.84 4.63
CA ASP A 630 -37.29 61.32 5.76
C ASP A 630 -36.49 62.05 6.85
N SER A 631 -35.26 61.59 7.14
CA SER A 631 -34.41 62.21 8.17
C SER A 631 -33.82 63.56 7.75
N ILE A 632 -33.64 63.77 6.44
CA ILE A 632 -33.19 65.05 5.88
C ILE A 632 -34.35 66.04 5.89
N ASP A 633 -35.52 65.62 5.43
CA ASP A 633 -36.71 66.49 5.38
C ASP A 633 -37.05 67.02 6.77
N ARG A 634 -37.01 66.15 7.80
CA ARG A 634 -37.21 66.57 9.20
C ARG A 634 -36.15 67.52 9.74
N SER A 635 -34.89 67.39 9.30
CA SER A 635 -33.80 68.29 9.74
C SER A 635 -33.79 69.63 8.99
N SER A 636 -34.43 69.70 7.81
CA SER A 636 -34.63 70.94 7.04
C SER A 636 -35.87 71.76 7.45
N SER A 637 -36.76 71.17 8.26
CA SER A 637 -37.98 71.80 8.80
C SER A 637 -37.84 72.36 10.23
N PHE A 638 -36.66 72.26 10.84
CA PHE A 638 -36.25 72.95 12.07
C PHE A 638 -35.25 74.05 11.72
#